data_AF-A0AAN2X8W0-F1
#
_entry.id   AF-A0AAN2X8W0-F1
#
_cell.length_a   1.000
_cell.length_b   1.000
_cell.length_c   1.000
_cell.angle_alpha   90.00
_cell.angle_beta   90.00
_cell.angle_gamma   90.00
#
_symmetry.space_group_name_H-M   'P 1'
#
loop_
_entity.id
_entity.type
_entity.pdbx_description
1 polymer ?
#
loop_
_entity_poly.entity_id
_entity_poly.type
_entity_poly.pdbx_seq_one_letter_code
_entity_poly.pdbx_strand_id
1 'polypeptide(L)'
;MDDTEKRVHKYIKKHDLIRSDDKLLVAVSGGPDSLALLHFLWNSDLVQKEAIYVAHLNHHLRENAANEQNVVETFCERHGIPLYIEEVDIKSRAESLQKGIEETARIVRYDFFEKVMAEKNINKLALAHHADDQIETILMRLVRGSASIGWSGIQPKREVKGGYAIRPFLPITKAEIIAYAQKHELAYEIDESNASQEYTRNRYRAQLLPFLKQENPAVYAHFERFSEETSEDFRFLEALASDLLNKNLIKNGKQTTLLLTSFKNEANPLQRRAIHLLLRYLYNEDASFITVNHIYQIIQMIQSDNPSSSIDLPNKLIVNRAYEELHFQFGERQAPSEFYHQLELNDRIELDSKSSIRLKLKSSVVQTNGLNGMLLDAEEITLPLIVRNRVNGDRMTMKGQAGSKKLKDIFIDAKIPRQERDQLPVITDYTGKILWVPGVKKSAYDREFSRSKKQYIIRYTRNIGGNESMHNDIQKVLISEDELQEKIRELGRELTTEYEGRNPLVVGVLKGATPFMTDLLKRVDTYLEMDFMDVSSYGNGTVSSGEVKIIKDLNASVEGRDVLVIEDIIDSGRTLSYLVDLIKYRKAKSVKLVTLLDKPAGRNVEIEADYVGFVVPNEFVVGYGLDYAERYRNLPYIGILKPEIYSE
;
A
#
# COMPACT_ATOMS: atom_id res chain seq x y z
N MET A 1 -43.26 -17.34 -19.80
CA MET A 1 -42.17 -17.68 -18.86
C MET A 1 -42.71 -18.49 -17.70
N ASP A 2 -42.07 -19.62 -17.45
CA ASP A 2 -42.25 -20.47 -16.26
C ASP A 2 -41.80 -19.75 -14.97
N ASP A 3 -42.19 -20.24 -13.79
CA ASP A 3 -41.75 -19.66 -12.51
C ASP A 3 -40.22 -19.73 -12.35
N THR A 4 -39.62 -20.86 -12.76
CA THR A 4 -38.16 -21.06 -12.82
C THR A 4 -37.48 -20.01 -13.70
N GLU A 5 -37.99 -19.79 -14.91
CA GLU A 5 -37.42 -18.80 -15.85
C GLU A 5 -37.55 -17.38 -15.31
N LYS A 6 -38.69 -17.02 -14.69
CA LYS A 6 -38.89 -15.70 -14.08
C LYS A 6 -37.88 -15.44 -12.96
N ARG A 7 -37.59 -16.45 -12.14
CA ARG A 7 -36.57 -16.35 -11.07
C ARG A 7 -35.18 -16.12 -11.65
N VAL A 8 -34.79 -16.85 -12.69
CA VAL A 8 -33.51 -16.62 -13.38
C VAL A 8 -33.43 -15.22 -13.97
N HIS A 9 -34.48 -14.73 -14.65
CA HIS A 9 -34.53 -13.36 -15.18
C HIS A 9 -34.40 -12.30 -14.08
N LYS A 10 -35.14 -12.46 -12.97
CA LYS A 10 -35.06 -11.55 -11.82
C LYS A 10 -33.64 -11.53 -11.24
N TYR A 11 -32.99 -12.68 -11.16
CA TYR A 11 -31.64 -12.82 -10.64
C TYR A 11 -30.58 -12.20 -11.56
N ILE A 12 -30.69 -12.41 -12.87
CA ILE A 12 -29.83 -11.76 -13.88
C ILE A 12 -29.89 -10.25 -13.77
N LYS A 13 -31.11 -9.70 -13.62
CA LYS A 13 -31.33 -8.26 -13.45
C LYS A 13 -30.80 -7.74 -12.12
N LYS A 14 -31.06 -8.46 -11.01
CA LYS A 14 -30.60 -8.09 -9.66
C LYS A 14 -29.07 -7.95 -9.60
N HIS A 15 -28.35 -8.87 -10.25
CA HIS A 15 -26.89 -8.96 -10.18
C HIS A 15 -26.15 -8.37 -11.38
N ASP A 16 -26.86 -7.69 -12.30
CA ASP A 16 -26.28 -7.12 -13.54
C ASP A 16 -25.36 -8.13 -14.27
N LEU A 17 -25.88 -9.35 -14.46
CA LEU A 17 -25.11 -10.44 -15.06
C LEU A 17 -24.95 -10.24 -16.57
N ILE A 18 -26.04 -9.87 -17.25
CA ILE A 18 -26.15 -9.77 -18.70
C ILE A 18 -26.86 -8.46 -19.08
N ARG A 19 -26.31 -7.76 -20.07
CA ARG A 19 -26.87 -6.58 -20.74
C ARG A 19 -27.06 -6.88 -22.22
N SER A 20 -27.92 -6.12 -22.89
CA SER A 20 -28.31 -6.37 -24.29
C SER A 20 -27.16 -6.26 -25.31
N ASP A 21 -26.12 -5.52 -24.97
CA ASP A 21 -24.91 -5.29 -25.77
C ASP A 21 -23.76 -6.26 -25.45
N ASP A 22 -23.94 -7.15 -24.47
CA ASP A 22 -22.94 -8.13 -24.10
C ASP A 22 -22.81 -9.24 -25.15
N LYS A 23 -21.59 -9.78 -25.28
CA LYS A 23 -21.32 -11.03 -25.99
C LYS A 23 -21.06 -12.14 -24.97
N LEU A 24 -21.72 -13.28 -25.17
CA LEU A 24 -21.70 -14.39 -24.22
C LEU A 24 -20.93 -15.57 -24.79
N LEU A 25 -19.98 -16.10 -24.03
CA LEU A 25 -19.45 -17.45 -24.19
C LEU A 25 -20.12 -18.37 -23.18
N VAL A 26 -20.87 -19.37 -23.64
CA VAL A 26 -21.51 -20.36 -22.77
C VAL A 26 -20.62 -21.59 -22.69
N ALA A 27 -20.19 -21.96 -21.48
CA ALA A 27 -19.43 -23.18 -21.26
C ALA A 27 -20.37 -24.39 -21.20
N VAL A 28 -20.26 -25.29 -22.17
CA VAL A 28 -21.16 -26.43 -22.31
C VAL A 28 -20.39 -27.74 -22.21
N SER A 29 -20.75 -28.56 -21.22
CA SER A 29 -20.09 -29.86 -20.97
C SER A 29 -20.84 -31.04 -21.58
N GLY A 30 -22.02 -30.83 -22.17
CA GLY A 30 -22.91 -31.91 -22.66
C GLY A 30 -23.85 -32.47 -21.59
N GLY A 31 -23.70 -32.05 -20.33
CA GLY A 31 -24.60 -32.40 -19.24
C GLY A 31 -25.86 -31.53 -19.19
N PRO A 32 -26.89 -31.97 -18.44
CA PRO A 32 -28.21 -31.33 -18.39
C PRO A 32 -28.16 -29.85 -17.98
N ASP A 33 -27.27 -29.49 -17.03
CA ASP A 33 -27.20 -28.11 -16.51
C ASP A 33 -26.73 -27.14 -17.58
N SER A 34 -25.69 -27.53 -18.29
CA SER A 34 -25.05 -26.69 -19.29
C SER A 34 -25.88 -26.53 -20.56
N LEU A 35 -26.58 -27.60 -20.97
CA LEU A 35 -27.51 -27.55 -22.10
C LEU A 35 -28.79 -26.79 -21.76
N ALA A 36 -29.34 -26.95 -20.55
CA ALA A 36 -30.45 -26.13 -20.09
C ALA A 36 -30.07 -24.64 -20.06
N LEU A 37 -28.85 -24.30 -19.63
CA LEU A 37 -28.37 -22.92 -19.64
C LEU A 37 -28.26 -22.35 -21.06
N LEU A 38 -27.66 -23.11 -21.98
CA LEU A 38 -27.56 -22.71 -23.38
C LEU A 38 -28.95 -22.49 -23.99
N HIS A 39 -29.85 -23.46 -23.82
CA HIS A 39 -31.22 -23.38 -24.32
C HIS A 39 -31.99 -22.20 -23.72
N PHE A 40 -31.85 -21.95 -22.42
CA PHE A 40 -32.48 -20.80 -21.77
C PHE A 40 -31.98 -19.48 -22.34
N LEU A 41 -30.66 -19.30 -22.47
CA LEU A 41 -30.07 -18.06 -22.99
C LEU A 41 -30.45 -17.83 -24.45
N TRP A 42 -30.43 -18.88 -25.27
CA TRP A 42 -30.79 -18.82 -26.69
C TRP A 42 -32.26 -18.42 -26.94
N ASN A 43 -33.16 -18.89 -26.09
CA ASN A 43 -34.59 -18.59 -26.19
C ASN A 43 -35.00 -17.33 -25.40
N SER A 44 -34.08 -16.68 -24.71
CA SER A 44 -34.33 -15.44 -23.99
C SER A 44 -34.07 -14.22 -24.85
N ASP A 45 -34.79 -13.12 -24.59
CA ASP A 45 -34.56 -11.82 -25.22
C ASP A 45 -33.45 -11.00 -24.50
N LEU A 46 -32.59 -11.66 -23.72
CA LEU A 46 -31.58 -11.00 -22.90
C LEU A 46 -30.39 -10.47 -23.71
N VAL A 47 -30.04 -11.16 -24.80
CA VAL A 47 -28.97 -10.83 -25.73
C VAL A 47 -29.38 -11.18 -27.15
N GLN A 48 -28.72 -10.54 -28.12
CA GLN A 48 -28.88 -10.93 -29.53
C GLN A 48 -28.34 -12.35 -29.74
N LYS A 49 -29.01 -13.14 -30.58
CA LYS A 49 -28.65 -14.53 -30.84
C LYS A 49 -27.25 -14.66 -31.44
N GLU A 50 -26.88 -13.69 -32.27
CA GLU A 50 -25.58 -13.57 -32.92
C GLU A 50 -24.44 -13.26 -31.94
N ALA A 51 -24.78 -12.85 -30.71
CA ALA A 51 -23.83 -12.56 -29.64
C ALA A 51 -23.57 -13.77 -28.72
N ILE A 52 -24.19 -14.93 -28.99
CA ILE A 52 -24.02 -16.17 -28.22
C ILE A 52 -23.01 -17.09 -28.92
N TYR A 53 -21.98 -17.47 -28.18
CA TYR A 53 -20.94 -18.41 -28.59
C TYR A 53 -20.89 -19.57 -27.60
N VAL A 54 -20.51 -20.76 -28.05
CA VAL A 54 -20.42 -21.96 -27.21
C VAL A 54 -18.98 -22.47 -27.16
N ALA A 55 -18.51 -22.84 -25.97
CA ALA A 55 -17.23 -23.50 -25.77
C ALA A 55 -17.43 -24.86 -25.09
N HIS A 56 -16.88 -25.90 -25.70
CA HIS A 56 -16.82 -27.26 -25.15
C HIS A 56 -15.35 -27.70 -25.02
N LEU A 57 -14.98 -28.25 -23.87
CA LEU A 57 -13.63 -28.75 -23.63
C LEU A 57 -13.71 -30.26 -23.40
N ASN A 58 -13.16 -31.04 -24.33
CA ASN A 58 -13.08 -32.49 -24.21
C ASN A 58 -11.79 -32.88 -23.48
N HIS A 59 -11.95 -33.58 -22.36
CA HIS A 59 -10.86 -33.90 -21.44
C HIS A 59 -10.18 -35.24 -21.72
N HIS A 60 -10.68 -36.06 -22.66
CA HIS A 60 -10.21 -37.43 -22.94
C HIS A 60 -10.16 -38.35 -21.70
N LEU A 61 -10.84 -37.99 -20.62
CA LEU A 61 -10.82 -38.72 -19.35
C LEU A 61 -11.89 -39.82 -19.25
N ARG A 62 -12.85 -39.88 -20.19
CA ARG A 62 -14.09 -40.67 -20.07
C ARG A 62 -14.47 -41.33 -21.39
N GLU A 63 -15.07 -42.52 -21.32
CA GLU A 63 -15.57 -43.25 -22.48
C GLU A 63 -16.76 -42.55 -23.17
N ASN A 64 -17.59 -41.80 -22.42
CA ASN A 64 -18.77 -41.08 -22.96
C ASN A 64 -18.47 -39.66 -23.50
N ALA A 65 -17.22 -39.20 -23.50
CA ALA A 65 -16.88 -37.84 -23.93
C ALA A 65 -17.26 -37.55 -25.40
N ALA A 66 -17.20 -38.57 -26.27
CA ALA A 66 -17.63 -38.46 -27.67
C ALA A 66 -19.14 -38.20 -27.81
N ASN A 67 -19.96 -38.81 -26.95
CA ASN A 67 -21.41 -38.60 -26.96
C ASN A 67 -21.77 -37.21 -26.43
N GLU A 68 -21.11 -36.76 -25.34
CA GLU A 68 -21.28 -35.41 -24.80
C GLU A 68 -21.00 -34.35 -25.86
N GLN A 69 -19.89 -34.49 -26.60
CA GLN A 69 -19.53 -33.60 -27.69
C GLN A 69 -20.56 -33.60 -28.82
N ASN A 70 -21.00 -34.78 -29.28
CA ASN A 70 -21.98 -34.92 -30.36
C ASN A 70 -23.33 -34.25 -30.02
N VAL A 71 -23.78 -34.34 -28.76
CA VAL A 71 -25.00 -33.63 -28.31
C VAL A 71 -24.85 -32.12 -28.43
N VAL A 72 -23.69 -31.57 -28.03
CA VAL A 72 -23.42 -30.13 -28.11
C VAL A 72 -23.30 -29.67 -29.56
N GLU A 73 -22.58 -30.41 -30.40
CA GLU A 73 -22.46 -30.15 -31.83
C GLU A 73 -23.83 -30.14 -32.50
N THR A 74 -24.62 -31.19 -32.30
CA THR A 74 -25.98 -31.29 -32.86
C THR A 74 -26.86 -30.13 -32.44
N PHE A 75 -26.80 -29.69 -31.17
CA PHE A 75 -27.56 -28.54 -30.70
C PHE A 75 -27.12 -27.24 -31.38
N CYS A 76 -25.81 -27.01 -31.48
CA CYS A 76 -25.25 -25.79 -32.07
C CYS A 76 -25.52 -25.72 -33.58
N GLU A 77 -25.35 -26.84 -34.31
CA GLU A 77 -25.62 -26.93 -35.74
C GLU A 77 -27.09 -26.63 -36.07
N ARG A 78 -28.02 -27.22 -35.33
CA ARG A 78 -29.47 -26.99 -35.52
C ARG A 78 -29.89 -25.54 -35.33
N HIS A 79 -29.17 -24.80 -34.49
CA HIS A 79 -29.51 -23.41 -34.13
C HIS A 79 -28.58 -22.38 -34.77
N GLY A 80 -27.57 -22.80 -35.55
CA GLY A 80 -26.59 -21.90 -36.16
C GLY A 80 -25.69 -21.18 -35.16
N ILE A 81 -25.40 -21.80 -34.01
CA ILE A 81 -24.59 -21.21 -32.93
C ILE A 81 -23.10 -21.51 -33.17
N PRO A 82 -22.20 -20.51 -33.14
CA PRO A 82 -20.77 -20.76 -33.24
C PRO A 82 -20.24 -21.61 -32.08
N LEU A 83 -19.64 -22.76 -32.39
CA LEU A 83 -19.08 -23.72 -31.44
C LEU A 83 -17.55 -23.77 -31.53
N TYR A 84 -16.89 -23.67 -30.39
CA TYR A 84 -15.45 -23.86 -30.22
C TYR A 84 -15.19 -25.09 -29.38
N ILE A 85 -14.34 -25.98 -29.89
CA ILE A 85 -13.97 -27.22 -29.22
C ILE A 85 -12.45 -27.22 -29.04
N GLU A 86 -12.02 -27.57 -27.83
CA GLU A 86 -10.62 -27.87 -27.55
C GLU A 86 -10.52 -29.27 -26.94
N GLU A 87 -9.48 -30.01 -27.31
CA GLU A 87 -9.20 -31.34 -26.81
C GLU A 87 -7.87 -31.32 -26.06
N VAL A 88 -7.86 -31.75 -24.79
CA VAL A 88 -6.66 -31.71 -23.97
C VAL A 88 -6.52 -32.97 -23.12
N ASP A 89 -5.33 -33.58 -23.16
CA ASP A 89 -4.93 -34.61 -22.20
C ASP A 89 -4.57 -33.97 -20.85
N ILE A 90 -5.51 -34.06 -19.91
CA ILE A 90 -5.34 -33.50 -18.57
C ILE A 90 -4.29 -34.25 -17.76
N LYS A 91 -4.09 -35.55 -17.98
CA LYS A 91 -3.14 -36.36 -17.19
C LYS A 91 -1.71 -35.90 -17.45
N SER A 92 -1.31 -35.83 -18.72
CA SER A 92 0.01 -35.31 -19.08
C SER A 92 0.22 -33.87 -18.62
N ARG A 93 -0.82 -33.04 -18.66
CA ARG A 93 -0.73 -31.65 -18.19
C ARG A 93 -0.57 -31.55 -16.67
N ALA A 94 -1.25 -32.39 -15.90
CA ALA A 94 -1.20 -32.40 -14.45
C ALA A 94 0.19 -32.79 -13.94
N GLU A 95 0.82 -33.77 -14.58
CA GLU A 95 2.21 -34.17 -14.30
C GLU A 95 3.19 -33.02 -14.55
N SER A 96 3.03 -32.31 -15.67
CA SER A 96 3.89 -31.17 -16.01
C SER A 96 3.76 -29.99 -15.04
N LEU A 97 2.57 -29.77 -14.48
CA LEU A 97 2.27 -28.67 -13.56
C LEU A 97 2.45 -29.05 -12.09
N GLN A 98 2.74 -30.33 -11.79
CA GLN A 98 2.79 -30.88 -10.43
C GLN A 98 1.55 -30.53 -9.58
N LYS A 99 0.37 -30.52 -10.21
CA LYS A 99 -0.93 -30.20 -9.59
C LYS A 99 -1.86 -31.40 -9.66
N GLY A 100 -2.89 -31.40 -8.81
CA GLY A 100 -3.95 -32.41 -8.87
C GLY A 100 -4.71 -32.36 -10.21
N ILE A 101 -5.29 -33.49 -10.62
CA ILE A 101 -6.05 -33.62 -11.88
C ILE A 101 -7.22 -32.62 -11.94
N GLU A 102 -7.99 -32.49 -10.86
CA GLU A 102 -9.16 -31.59 -10.79
C GLU A 102 -8.76 -30.10 -10.88
N GLU A 103 -7.65 -29.73 -10.23
CA GLU A 103 -7.13 -28.36 -10.28
C GLU A 103 -6.59 -28.03 -11.68
N THR A 104 -5.87 -28.98 -12.28
CA THR A 104 -5.34 -28.84 -13.65
C THR A 104 -6.46 -28.74 -14.67
N ALA A 105 -7.49 -29.59 -14.57
CA ALA A 105 -8.67 -29.54 -15.41
C ALA A 105 -9.34 -28.16 -15.37
N ARG A 106 -9.43 -27.58 -14.18
CA ARG A 106 -9.98 -26.24 -13.99
C ARG A 106 -9.11 -25.17 -14.65
N ILE A 107 -7.79 -25.23 -14.49
CA ILE A 107 -6.87 -24.25 -15.10
C ILE A 107 -6.99 -24.28 -16.62
N VAL A 108 -6.83 -25.45 -17.23
CA VAL A 108 -6.92 -25.65 -18.68
C VAL A 108 -8.26 -25.15 -19.23
N ARG A 109 -9.35 -25.43 -18.52
CA ARG A 109 -10.69 -24.97 -18.89
C ARG A 109 -10.81 -23.46 -18.93
N TYR A 110 -10.30 -22.76 -17.92
CA TYR A 110 -10.36 -21.30 -17.92
C TYR A 110 -9.41 -20.69 -18.96
N ASP A 111 -8.23 -21.27 -19.17
CA ASP A 111 -7.29 -20.80 -20.21
C ASP A 111 -7.91 -20.88 -21.61
N PHE A 112 -8.59 -22.00 -21.92
CA PHE A 112 -9.35 -22.17 -23.16
C PHE A 112 -10.47 -21.12 -23.31
N PHE A 113 -11.29 -20.94 -22.26
CA PHE A 113 -12.37 -19.96 -22.31
C PHE A 113 -11.85 -18.54 -22.49
N GLU A 114 -10.81 -18.14 -21.77
CA GLU A 114 -10.19 -16.82 -21.86
C GLU A 114 -9.60 -16.57 -23.26
N LYS A 115 -9.02 -17.60 -23.89
CA LYS A 115 -8.54 -17.54 -25.28
C LYS A 115 -9.68 -17.25 -26.27
N VAL A 116 -10.77 -18.03 -26.21
CA VAL A 116 -11.93 -17.81 -27.09
C VAL A 116 -12.56 -16.44 -26.85
N MET A 117 -12.63 -16.02 -25.59
CA MET A 117 -13.15 -14.70 -25.23
C MET A 117 -12.33 -13.57 -25.87
N ALA A 118 -11.00 -13.66 -25.82
CA ALA A 118 -10.12 -12.67 -26.42
C ALA A 118 -10.25 -12.64 -27.95
N GLU A 119 -10.26 -13.81 -28.61
CA GLU A 119 -10.33 -13.91 -30.08
C GLU A 119 -11.63 -13.35 -30.67
N LYS A 120 -12.75 -13.45 -29.93
CA LYS A 120 -14.08 -13.03 -30.39
C LYS A 120 -14.59 -11.75 -29.73
N ASN A 121 -13.75 -11.12 -28.91
CA ASN A 121 -14.06 -9.92 -28.14
C ASN A 121 -15.33 -10.11 -27.28
N ILE A 122 -15.39 -11.23 -26.56
CA ILE A 122 -16.49 -11.62 -25.69
C ILE A 122 -16.19 -11.13 -24.28
N ASN A 123 -17.18 -10.54 -23.62
CA ASN A 123 -17.03 -9.94 -22.29
C ASN A 123 -17.71 -10.72 -21.15
N LYS A 124 -18.50 -11.76 -21.45
CA LYS A 124 -19.14 -12.62 -20.46
C LYS A 124 -18.92 -14.11 -20.72
N LEU A 125 -18.55 -14.85 -19.66
CA LEU A 125 -18.48 -16.31 -19.65
C LEU A 125 -19.61 -16.87 -18.78
N ALA A 126 -20.61 -17.52 -19.38
CA ALA A 126 -21.73 -18.12 -18.66
C ALA A 126 -21.45 -19.57 -18.25
N LEU A 127 -21.63 -19.87 -16.95
CA LEU A 127 -21.42 -21.18 -16.35
C LEU A 127 -22.70 -21.66 -15.65
N ALA A 128 -23.04 -22.94 -15.83
CA ALA A 128 -24.28 -23.54 -15.32
C ALA A 128 -24.24 -23.97 -13.84
N HIS A 129 -23.53 -23.22 -12.99
CA HIS A 129 -23.56 -23.48 -11.55
C HIS A 129 -24.93 -23.14 -10.98
N HIS A 130 -25.44 -23.99 -10.10
CA HIS A 130 -26.79 -23.90 -9.57
C HIS A 130 -26.84 -23.87 -8.03
N ALA A 131 -28.03 -23.72 -7.45
CA ALA A 131 -28.21 -23.54 -6.01
C ALA A 131 -27.67 -24.73 -5.19
N ASP A 132 -27.78 -25.96 -5.69
CA ASP A 132 -27.22 -27.13 -5.00
C ASP A 132 -25.67 -27.09 -4.96
N ASP A 133 -25.01 -26.60 -6.02
CA ASP A 133 -23.55 -26.40 -6.03
C ASP A 133 -23.11 -25.35 -5.01
N GLN A 134 -23.98 -24.38 -4.75
CA GLN A 134 -23.73 -23.34 -3.77
C GLN A 134 -23.67 -23.93 -2.36
N ILE A 135 -24.67 -24.76 -2.00
CA ILE A 135 -24.72 -25.47 -0.72
C ILE A 135 -23.48 -26.36 -0.56
N GLU A 136 -23.18 -27.17 -1.57
CA GLU A 136 -21.99 -28.04 -1.59
C GLU A 136 -20.71 -27.23 -1.33
N THR A 137 -20.54 -26.13 -2.06
CA THR A 137 -19.33 -25.30 -1.98
C THR A 137 -19.19 -24.65 -0.59
N ILE A 138 -20.28 -24.12 -0.03
CA ILE A 138 -20.26 -23.48 1.29
C ILE A 138 -19.88 -24.50 2.36
N LEU A 139 -20.53 -25.66 2.38
CA LEU A 139 -20.27 -26.70 3.38
C LEU A 139 -18.85 -27.26 3.26
N MET A 140 -18.38 -27.55 2.04
CA MET A 140 -17.02 -28.04 1.81
C MET A 140 -15.97 -27.03 2.30
N ARG A 141 -16.19 -25.72 2.10
CA ARG A 141 -15.25 -24.68 2.53
C ARG A 141 -15.27 -24.45 4.03
N LEU A 142 -16.44 -24.59 4.67
CA LEU A 142 -16.57 -24.56 6.14
C LEU A 142 -15.78 -25.71 6.76
N VAL A 143 -15.93 -26.94 6.26
CA VAL A 143 -15.22 -28.12 6.78
C VAL A 143 -13.71 -28.04 6.53
N ARG A 144 -13.27 -27.46 5.40
CA ARG A 144 -11.85 -27.26 5.10
C ARG A 144 -11.19 -26.13 5.91
N GLY A 145 -11.97 -25.32 6.64
CA GLY A 145 -11.45 -24.19 7.42
C GLY A 145 -10.87 -23.04 6.57
N SER A 146 -11.34 -22.87 5.33
CA SER A 146 -10.87 -21.80 4.44
C SER A 146 -11.14 -20.42 5.05
N ALA A 147 -10.16 -19.51 5.04
CA ALA A 147 -10.30 -18.19 5.67
C ALA A 147 -11.28 -17.25 4.92
N SER A 148 -12.02 -16.47 5.70
CA SER A 148 -12.80 -15.23 5.43
C SER A 148 -13.55 -15.07 4.08
N ILE A 149 -12.87 -15.09 2.91
CA ILE A 149 -13.51 -15.01 1.58
C ILE A 149 -14.21 -16.31 1.23
N GLY A 150 -13.62 -17.43 1.68
CA GLY A 150 -14.06 -18.76 1.29
C GLY A 150 -15.52 -19.05 1.63
N TRP A 151 -16.07 -18.49 2.71
CA TRP A 151 -17.41 -18.88 3.16
C TRP A 151 -18.55 -18.36 2.28
N SER A 152 -18.32 -17.28 1.52
CA SER A 152 -19.33 -16.67 0.65
C SER A 152 -19.63 -17.48 -0.62
N GLY A 153 -19.31 -18.77 -0.63
CA GLY A 153 -19.65 -19.70 -1.70
C GLY A 153 -19.17 -19.28 -3.10
N ILE A 154 -19.99 -19.63 -4.07
CA ILE A 154 -19.89 -19.30 -5.48
C ILE A 154 -20.50 -17.91 -5.71
N GLN A 155 -19.70 -17.00 -6.24
CA GLN A 155 -20.15 -15.64 -6.54
C GLN A 155 -20.98 -15.58 -7.83
N PRO A 156 -22.04 -14.76 -7.93
CA PRO A 156 -22.86 -14.64 -9.13
C PRO A 156 -22.07 -14.15 -10.34
N LYS A 157 -21.17 -13.19 -10.11
CA LYS A 157 -20.31 -12.52 -11.09
C LYS A 157 -18.89 -12.48 -10.53
N ARG A 158 -17.89 -12.87 -11.33
CA ARG A 158 -16.47 -12.89 -10.95
C ARG A 158 -15.63 -12.42 -12.13
N GLU A 159 -14.59 -11.62 -11.87
CA GLU A 159 -13.63 -11.22 -12.91
C GLU A 159 -12.82 -12.41 -13.44
N VAL A 160 -12.60 -12.39 -14.75
CA VAL A 160 -11.73 -13.28 -15.52
C VAL A 160 -10.98 -12.44 -16.56
N LYS A 161 -9.93 -12.96 -17.19
CA LYS A 161 -9.23 -12.16 -18.21
C LYS A 161 -10.18 -11.85 -19.36
N GLY A 162 -10.27 -10.56 -19.73
CA GLY A 162 -11.14 -10.10 -20.80
C GLY A 162 -12.62 -9.86 -20.43
N GLY A 163 -13.05 -10.14 -19.19
CA GLY A 163 -14.45 -9.88 -18.80
C GLY A 163 -14.88 -10.50 -17.48
N TYR A 164 -16.11 -11.04 -17.46
CA TYR A 164 -16.72 -11.60 -16.25
C TYR A 164 -17.26 -13.01 -16.45
N ALA A 165 -16.96 -13.92 -15.53
CA ALA A 165 -17.66 -15.18 -15.39
C ALA A 165 -18.97 -14.99 -14.62
N ILE A 166 -20.10 -15.36 -15.23
CA ILE A 166 -21.46 -15.21 -14.70
C ILE A 166 -22.12 -16.56 -14.49
N ARG A 167 -23.04 -16.64 -13.53
CA ARG A 167 -23.74 -17.88 -13.15
C ARG A 167 -25.24 -17.65 -13.00
N PRO A 168 -25.99 -17.63 -14.12
CA PRO A 168 -27.41 -17.31 -14.10
C PRO A 168 -28.28 -18.30 -13.32
N PHE A 169 -27.85 -19.56 -13.20
CA PHE A 169 -28.62 -20.65 -12.58
C PHE A 169 -28.42 -20.82 -11.07
N LEU A 170 -27.61 -19.96 -10.43
CA LEU A 170 -27.46 -19.99 -8.97
C LEU A 170 -28.76 -19.90 -8.14
N PRO A 171 -29.85 -19.23 -8.57
CA PRO A 171 -31.07 -19.17 -7.78
C PRO A 171 -31.97 -20.40 -7.95
N ILE A 172 -31.63 -21.39 -8.80
CA ILE A 172 -32.47 -22.56 -9.09
C ILE A 172 -31.75 -23.86 -8.72
N THR A 173 -32.52 -24.89 -8.37
CA THR A 173 -32.04 -26.20 -7.92
C THR A 173 -31.81 -27.14 -9.10
N LYS A 174 -31.06 -28.22 -8.86
CA LYS A 174 -30.84 -29.29 -9.86
C LYS A 174 -32.16 -29.90 -10.33
N ALA A 175 -33.13 -30.09 -9.41
CA ALA A 175 -34.44 -30.66 -9.75
C ALA A 175 -35.22 -29.78 -10.72
N GLU A 176 -35.17 -28.46 -10.54
CA GLU A 176 -35.82 -27.49 -11.45
C GLU A 176 -35.15 -27.47 -12.83
N ILE A 177 -33.82 -27.62 -12.88
CA ILE A 177 -33.07 -27.73 -14.14
C ILE A 177 -33.46 -29.00 -14.90
N ILE A 178 -33.57 -30.14 -14.21
CA ILE A 178 -34.00 -31.40 -14.84
C ILE A 178 -35.45 -31.30 -15.33
N ALA A 179 -36.35 -30.71 -14.53
CA ALA A 179 -37.73 -30.48 -14.96
C ALA A 179 -37.81 -29.57 -16.19
N TYR A 180 -36.97 -28.53 -16.25
CA TYR A 180 -36.83 -27.67 -17.42
C TYR A 180 -36.33 -28.45 -18.66
N ALA A 181 -35.28 -29.24 -18.51
CA ALA A 181 -34.71 -30.03 -19.60
C ALA A 181 -35.71 -31.06 -20.14
N GLN A 182 -36.46 -31.74 -19.26
CA GLN A 182 -37.52 -32.69 -19.65
C GLN A 182 -38.68 -32.00 -20.37
N LYS A 183 -39.12 -30.85 -19.87
CA LYS A 183 -40.21 -30.06 -20.47
C LYS A 183 -39.89 -29.59 -21.89
N HIS A 184 -38.63 -29.27 -22.16
CA HIS A 184 -38.15 -28.81 -23.45
C HIS A 184 -37.53 -29.94 -24.30
N GLU A 185 -37.67 -31.20 -23.87
CA GLU A 185 -37.18 -32.38 -24.57
C GLU A 185 -35.69 -32.28 -24.96
N LEU A 186 -34.88 -31.70 -24.07
CA LEU A 186 -33.45 -31.53 -24.31
C LEU A 186 -32.75 -32.88 -24.23
N ALA A 187 -32.05 -33.25 -25.30
CA ALA A 187 -31.10 -34.36 -25.28
C ALA A 187 -29.87 -33.94 -24.46
N TYR A 188 -29.52 -34.71 -23.43
CA TYR A 188 -28.32 -34.51 -22.62
C TYR A 188 -27.77 -35.85 -22.15
N GLU A 189 -26.48 -35.89 -21.86
CA GLU A 189 -25.82 -37.08 -21.30
C GLU A 189 -25.66 -36.95 -19.78
N ILE A 190 -25.86 -38.06 -19.06
CA ILE A 190 -25.62 -38.13 -17.61
C ILE A 190 -24.29 -38.82 -17.39
N ASP A 191 -23.36 -38.09 -16.80
CA ASP A 191 -22.04 -38.59 -16.47
C ASP A 191 -22.09 -39.60 -15.31
N GLU A 192 -21.71 -40.86 -15.59
CA GLU A 192 -21.70 -41.99 -14.66
C GLU A 192 -20.73 -41.79 -13.48
N SER A 193 -19.67 -40.98 -13.66
CA SER A 193 -18.72 -40.69 -12.58
C SER A 193 -19.32 -39.85 -11.45
N ASN A 194 -20.47 -39.21 -11.67
CA ASN A 194 -21.24 -38.54 -10.62
C ASN A 194 -21.76 -39.50 -9.55
N ALA A 195 -21.83 -40.81 -9.83
CA ALA A 195 -22.21 -41.83 -8.85
C ALA A 195 -21.04 -42.26 -7.94
N SER A 196 -19.79 -41.91 -8.27
CA SER A 196 -18.62 -42.28 -7.47
C SER A 196 -18.60 -41.53 -6.14
N GLN A 197 -18.37 -42.25 -5.02
CA GLN A 197 -18.18 -41.66 -3.69
C GLN A 197 -16.73 -41.30 -3.37
N GLU A 198 -15.79 -41.54 -4.29
CA GLU A 198 -14.37 -41.21 -4.13
C GLU A 198 -14.16 -39.70 -3.93
N TYR A 199 -14.89 -38.89 -4.71
CA TYR A 199 -14.79 -37.45 -4.67
C TYR A 199 -15.59 -36.85 -3.50
N THR A 200 -14.96 -35.95 -2.75
CA THR A 200 -15.58 -35.27 -1.59
C THR A 200 -16.90 -34.62 -1.97
N ARG A 201 -16.94 -33.90 -3.10
CA ARG A 201 -18.13 -33.20 -3.56
C ARG A 201 -19.32 -34.14 -3.81
N ASN A 202 -19.07 -35.31 -4.40
CA ASN A 202 -20.12 -36.31 -4.66
C ASN A 202 -20.72 -36.85 -3.36
N ARG A 203 -19.89 -37.05 -2.30
CA ARG A 203 -20.40 -37.46 -0.99
C ARG A 203 -21.34 -36.41 -0.37
N TYR A 204 -21.01 -35.12 -0.50
CA TYR A 204 -21.88 -34.03 -0.02
C TYR A 204 -23.20 -34.03 -0.77
N ARG A 205 -23.17 -34.19 -2.09
CA ARG A 205 -24.37 -34.26 -2.94
C ARG A 205 -25.25 -35.47 -2.64
N ALA A 206 -24.64 -36.65 -2.43
CA ALA A 206 -25.37 -37.90 -2.25
C ALA A 206 -25.93 -38.09 -0.83
N GLN A 207 -25.23 -37.62 0.20
CA GLN A 207 -25.57 -37.90 1.60
C GLN A 207 -26.09 -36.67 2.34
N LEU A 208 -25.41 -35.53 2.23
CA LEU A 208 -25.69 -34.36 3.06
C LEU A 208 -26.80 -33.47 2.49
N LEU A 209 -26.78 -33.24 1.17
CA LEU A 209 -27.78 -32.39 0.52
C LEU A 209 -29.22 -32.96 0.64
N PRO A 210 -29.48 -34.27 0.46
CA PRO A 210 -30.82 -34.81 0.64
C PRO A 210 -31.31 -34.68 2.09
N PHE A 211 -30.43 -34.91 3.06
CA PHE A 211 -30.74 -34.72 4.48
C PHE A 211 -31.15 -33.28 4.77
N LEU A 212 -30.39 -32.29 4.29
CA LEU A 212 -30.73 -30.86 4.46
C LEU A 212 -32.06 -30.49 3.79
N LYS A 213 -32.35 -31.04 2.61
CA LYS A 213 -33.62 -30.82 1.91
C LYS A 213 -34.81 -31.48 2.62
N GLN A 214 -34.58 -32.61 3.31
CA GLN A 214 -35.59 -33.26 4.14
C GLN A 214 -35.94 -32.39 5.36
N GLU A 215 -34.94 -31.80 6.02
CA GLU A 215 -35.13 -30.88 7.13
C GLU A 215 -35.86 -29.59 6.69
N ASN A 216 -35.48 -29.05 5.53
CA ASN A 216 -36.15 -27.88 4.96
C ASN A 216 -36.06 -27.90 3.41
N PRO A 217 -37.18 -28.09 2.70
CA PRO A 217 -37.20 -28.08 1.23
C PRO A 217 -36.70 -26.76 0.60
N ALA A 218 -36.80 -25.64 1.34
CA ALA A 218 -36.35 -24.32 0.91
C ALA A 218 -34.90 -23.99 1.35
N VAL A 219 -34.11 -24.99 1.79
CA VAL A 219 -32.73 -24.79 2.26
C VAL A 219 -31.85 -24.02 1.26
N TYR A 220 -32.06 -24.21 -0.05
CA TYR A 220 -31.30 -23.51 -1.09
C TYR A 220 -31.44 -21.99 -1.01
N ALA A 221 -32.64 -21.47 -0.72
CA ALA A 221 -32.88 -20.03 -0.58
C ALA A 221 -32.18 -19.45 0.65
N HIS A 222 -32.06 -20.24 1.74
CA HIS A 222 -31.33 -19.82 2.93
C HIS A 222 -29.82 -19.75 2.68
N PHE A 223 -29.25 -20.70 1.94
CA PHE A 223 -27.84 -20.67 1.55
C PHE A 223 -27.54 -19.58 0.51
N GLU A 224 -28.47 -19.30 -0.40
CA GLU A 224 -28.37 -18.16 -1.33
C GLU A 224 -28.30 -16.85 -0.55
N ARG A 225 -29.26 -16.60 0.35
CA ARG A 225 -29.27 -15.40 1.20
C ARG A 225 -27.99 -15.29 2.04
N PHE A 226 -27.57 -16.37 2.70
CA PHE A 226 -26.32 -16.40 3.46
C PHE A 226 -25.12 -16.02 2.60
N SER A 227 -25.04 -16.54 1.37
CA SER A 227 -23.95 -16.25 0.45
C SER A 227 -23.94 -14.79 0.01
N GLU A 228 -25.11 -14.19 -0.23
CA GLU A 228 -25.24 -12.79 -0.61
C GLU A 228 -24.84 -11.86 0.54
N GLU A 229 -25.48 -12.01 1.71
CA GLU A 229 -25.23 -11.21 2.92
C GLU A 229 -23.74 -11.30 3.33
N THR A 230 -23.18 -12.51 3.37
CA THR A 230 -21.76 -12.70 3.73
C THR A 230 -20.82 -12.07 2.69
N SER A 231 -21.19 -12.08 1.41
CA SER A 231 -20.36 -11.46 0.36
C SER A 231 -20.35 -9.93 0.48
N GLU A 232 -21.51 -9.33 0.77
CA GLU A 232 -21.66 -7.89 0.95
C GLU A 232 -20.86 -7.41 2.17
N ASP A 233 -21.07 -8.06 3.32
CA ASP A 233 -20.31 -7.81 4.55
C ASP A 233 -18.81 -7.97 4.33
N PHE A 234 -18.42 -9.02 3.58
CA PHE A 234 -17.02 -9.27 3.27
C PHE A 234 -16.41 -8.11 2.46
N ARG A 235 -17.07 -7.68 1.38
CA ARG A 235 -16.57 -6.59 0.52
C ARG A 235 -16.45 -5.29 1.31
N PHE A 236 -17.43 -4.98 2.14
CA PHE A 236 -17.40 -3.80 2.99
C PHE A 236 -16.22 -3.83 3.97
N LEU A 237 -16.04 -4.94 4.69
CA LEU A 237 -14.94 -5.09 5.65
C LEU A 237 -13.56 -5.15 4.98
N GLU A 238 -13.47 -5.68 3.76
CA GLU A 238 -12.23 -5.69 2.99
C GLU A 238 -11.84 -4.27 2.53
N ALA A 239 -12.82 -3.46 2.10
CA ALA A 239 -12.59 -2.06 1.76
C ALA A 239 -12.08 -1.26 2.97
N LEU A 240 -12.71 -1.42 4.14
CA LEU A 240 -12.24 -0.79 5.39
C LEU A 240 -10.83 -1.25 5.79
N ALA A 241 -10.55 -2.55 5.66
CA ALA A 241 -9.23 -3.09 5.97
C ALA A 241 -8.14 -2.59 5.00
N SER A 242 -8.48 -2.42 3.73
CA SER A 242 -7.58 -1.85 2.72
C SER A 242 -7.27 -0.38 3.00
N ASP A 243 -8.28 0.43 3.33
CA ASP A 243 -8.09 1.82 3.75
C ASP A 243 -7.23 1.92 5.01
N LEU A 244 -7.48 1.05 6.00
CA LEU A 244 -6.67 0.97 7.21
C LEU A 244 -5.20 0.66 6.91
N LEU A 245 -4.93 -0.29 6.00
CA LEU A 245 -3.56 -0.56 5.57
C LEU A 245 -2.94 0.65 4.89
N ASN A 246 -3.61 1.24 3.90
CA ASN A 246 -3.05 2.33 3.11
C ASN A 246 -2.64 3.53 3.98
N LYS A 247 -3.38 3.79 5.07
CA LYS A 247 -3.06 4.84 6.04
C LYS A 247 -1.83 4.55 6.90
N ASN A 248 -1.52 3.28 7.15
CA ASN A 248 -0.50 2.85 8.12
C ASN A 248 0.71 2.16 7.49
N LEU A 249 0.72 1.96 6.16
CA LEU A 249 1.73 1.18 5.47
C LEU A 249 2.75 2.08 4.77
N ILE A 250 4.03 1.87 5.09
CA ILE A 250 5.17 2.52 4.43
C ILE A 250 5.93 1.45 3.65
N LYS A 251 6.17 1.70 2.35
CA LYS A 251 6.88 0.76 1.46
C LYS A 251 8.26 1.30 1.13
N ASN A 252 9.31 0.65 1.62
CA ASN A 252 10.70 1.03 1.41
C ASN A 252 11.45 -0.08 0.66
N GLY A 253 11.23 -0.19 -0.66
CA GLY A 253 11.93 -1.13 -1.54
C GLY A 253 11.88 -2.59 -1.05
N LYS A 254 12.90 -3.03 -0.31
CA LYS A 254 13.03 -4.40 0.22
C LYS A 254 12.30 -4.65 1.54
N GLN A 255 11.79 -3.61 2.20
CA GLN A 255 11.14 -3.70 3.50
C GLN A 255 9.80 -2.98 3.46
N THR A 256 8.78 -3.59 4.06
CA THR A 256 7.47 -2.97 4.27
C THR A 256 7.25 -2.75 5.75
N THR A 257 6.81 -1.56 6.14
CA THR A 257 6.62 -1.18 7.55
C THR A 257 5.15 -0.85 7.79
N LEU A 258 4.57 -1.40 8.85
CA LEU A 258 3.23 -1.11 9.34
C LEU A 258 3.35 -0.30 10.64
N LEU A 259 2.79 0.90 10.64
CA LEU A 259 2.70 1.76 11.83
C LEU A 259 1.57 1.26 12.75
N LEU A 260 1.85 1.12 14.04
CA LEU A 260 0.91 0.59 15.03
C LEU A 260 0.03 1.64 15.70
N THR A 261 0.41 2.92 15.63
CA THR A 261 -0.19 4.00 16.42
C THR A 261 -1.71 4.08 16.25
N SER A 262 -2.19 4.04 15.01
CA SER A 262 -3.62 3.93 14.69
C SER A 262 -4.08 2.48 14.58
N PHE A 263 -3.25 1.60 14.00
CA PHE A 263 -3.63 0.22 13.69
C PHE A 263 -4.00 -0.61 14.93
N LYS A 264 -3.28 -0.45 16.04
CA LYS A 264 -3.47 -1.24 17.27
C LYS A 264 -4.84 -0.99 17.92
N ASN A 265 -5.37 0.22 17.76
CA ASN A 265 -6.63 0.64 18.39
C ASN A 265 -7.88 0.25 17.58
N GLU A 266 -7.69 -0.24 16.35
CA GLU A 266 -8.78 -0.68 15.49
C GLU A 266 -9.39 -2.01 15.95
N ALA A 267 -10.60 -2.30 15.48
CA ALA A 267 -11.27 -3.54 15.83
C ALA A 267 -10.49 -4.77 15.31
N ASN A 268 -10.36 -5.81 16.15
CA ASN A 268 -9.70 -7.07 15.81
C ASN A 268 -10.13 -7.69 14.45
N PRO A 269 -11.42 -7.64 14.03
CA PRO A 269 -11.82 -8.09 12.69
C PRO A 269 -11.13 -7.35 11.55
N LEU A 270 -10.94 -6.02 11.66
CA LEU A 270 -10.25 -5.22 10.67
C LEU A 270 -8.75 -5.49 10.69
N GLN A 271 -8.14 -5.60 11.88
CA GLN A 271 -6.72 -5.96 12.02
C GLN A 271 -6.41 -7.30 11.35
N ARG A 272 -7.23 -8.34 11.59
CA ARG A 272 -7.10 -9.67 10.95
C ARG A 272 -7.13 -9.59 9.43
N ARG A 273 -8.10 -8.85 8.88
CA ARG A 273 -8.28 -8.70 7.43
C ARG A 273 -7.15 -7.90 6.81
N ALA A 274 -6.74 -6.81 7.45
CA ALA A 274 -5.62 -5.99 7.02
C ALA A 274 -4.31 -6.79 7.00
N ILE A 275 -4.00 -7.55 8.05
CA ILE A 275 -2.82 -8.42 8.05
C ILE A 275 -2.90 -9.47 6.93
N HIS A 276 -4.06 -10.08 6.71
CA HIS A 276 -4.24 -11.03 5.63
C HIS A 276 -4.00 -10.40 4.24
N LEU A 277 -4.53 -9.20 3.98
CA LEU A 277 -4.29 -8.44 2.75
C LEU A 277 -2.81 -8.07 2.59
N LEU A 278 -2.15 -7.63 3.67
CA LEU A 278 -0.73 -7.30 3.65
C LEU A 278 0.12 -8.53 3.29
N LEU A 279 -0.16 -9.69 3.92
CA LEU A 279 0.57 -10.90 3.58
C LEU A 279 0.29 -11.33 2.13
N ARG A 280 -0.96 -11.28 1.65
CA ARG A 280 -1.26 -11.55 0.22
C ARG A 280 -0.42 -10.66 -0.71
N TYR A 281 -0.35 -9.37 -0.41
CA TYR A 281 0.49 -8.44 -1.15
C TYR A 281 1.98 -8.84 -1.12
N LEU A 282 2.52 -9.19 0.06
CA LEU A 282 3.92 -9.57 0.22
C LEU A 282 4.29 -10.89 -0.49
N TYR A 283 3.36 -11.84 -0.57
CA TYR A 283 3.56 -13.13 -1.25
C TYR A 283 3.10 -13.12 -2.72
N ASN A 284 2.92 -11.95 -3.35
CA ASN A 284 2.46 -11.82 -4.73
C ASN A 284 1.16 -12.60 -5.02
N GLU A 285 0.17 -12.45 -4.14
CA GLU A 285 -1.13 -13.13 -4.17
C GLU A 285 -1.11 -14.65 -3.94
N ASP A 286 0.07 -15.28 -3.76
CA ASP A 286 0.17 -16.68 -3.38
C ASP A 286 0.01 -16.86 -1.87
N ALA A 287 -1.24 -17.02 -1.44
CA ALA A 287 -1.58 -17.23 -0.04
C ALA A 287 -1.49 -18.69 0.42
N SER A 288 -1.03 -19.63 -0.41
CA SER A 288 -1.05 -21.06 -0.11
C SER A 288 -0.27 -21.43 1.17
N PHE A 289 0.74 -20.64 1.51
CA PHE A 289 1.59 -20.85 2.69
C PHE A 289 1.06 -20.15 3.97
N ILE A 290 0.08 -19.25 3.84
CA ILE A 290 -0.40 -18.44 4.96
C ILE A 290 -1.56 -19.14 5.65
N THR A 291 -1.36 -19.49 6.92
CA THR A 291 -2.43 -20.04 7.76
C THR A 291 -3.03 -18.95 8.65
N VAL A 292 -4.24 -19.23 9.17
CA VAL A 292 -4.89 -18.37 10.18
C VAL A 292 -4.01 -18.21 11.43
N ASN A 293 -3.20 -19.21 11.76
CA ASN A 293 -2.27 -19.15 12.90
C ASN A 293 -1.20 -18.07 12.71
N HIS A 294 -0.66 -17.89 11.51
CA HIS A 294 0.32 -16.83 11.22
C HIS A 294 -0.28 -15.43 11.47
N ILE A 295 -1.53 -15.22 11.05
CA ILE A 295 -2.25 -13.95 11.30
C ILE A 295 -2.40 -13.71 12.80
N TYR A 296 -2.79 -14.74 13.56
CA TYR A 296 -2.92 -14.61 15.02
C TYR A 296 -1.59 -14.35 15.72
N GLN A 297 -0.48 -14.94 15.27
CA GLN A 297 0.85 -14.66 15.81
C GLN A 297 1.24 -13.18 15.63
N ILE A 298 0.95 -12.61 14.46
CA ILE A 298 1.18 -11.18 14.21
C ILE A 298 0.28 -10.33 15.14
N ILE A 299 -1.01 -10.65 15.28
CA ILE A 299 -1.90 -9.89 16.16
C ILE A 299 -1.46 -9.97 17.62
N GLN A 300 -1.07 -11.16 18.10
CA GLN A 300 -0.52 -11.33 19.44
C GLN A 300 0.75 -10.49 19.61
N MET A 301 1.62 -10.45 18.61
CA MET A 301 2.79 -9.57 18.59
C MET A 301 2.40 -8.09 18.70
N ILE A 302 1.35 -7.64 18.03
CA ILE A 302 0.87 -6.24 18.08
C ILE A 302 0.29 -5.90 19.46
N GLN A 303 -0.47 -6.82 20.05
CA GLN A 303 -1.15 -6.61 21.33
C GLN A 303 -0.23 -6.80 22.55
N SER A 304 0.92 -7.45 22.39
CA SER A 304 1.89 -7.66 23.47
C SER A 304 2.39 -6.35 24.09
N ASP A 305 2.70 -6.37 25.38
CA ASP A 305 3.39 -5.27 26.07
C ASP A 305 4.89 -5.22 25.74
N ASN A 306 5.43 -6.27 25.11
CA ASN A 306 6.83 -6.29 24.73
C ASN A 306 7.07 -5.41 23.49
N PRO A 307 7.82 -4.30 23.60
CA PRO A 307 8.05 -3.39 22.48
C PRO A 307 9.03 -3.96 21.44
N SER A 308 9.62 -5.15 21.66
CA SER A 308 10.54 -5.75 20.70
C SER A 308 10.40 -7.26 20.65
N SER A 309 9.94 -7.75 19.51
CA SER A 309 9.74 -9.18 19.24
C SER A 309 9.95 -9.48 17.75
N SER A 310 10.19 -10.74 17.43
CA SER A 310 10.38 -11.19 16.05
C SER A 310 9.68 -12.53 15.88
N ILE A 311 9.06 -12.73 14.71
CA ILE A 311 8.51 -14.01 14.27
C ILE A 311 9.00 -14.30 12.86
N ASP A 312 9.16 -15.59 12.58
CA ASP A 312 9.56 -16.07 11.28
C ASP A 312 8.34 -16.71 10.60
N LEU A 313 8.05 -16.28 9.39
CA LEU A 313 6.94 -16.73 8.55
C LEU A 313 7.49 -17.53 7.35
N PRO A 314 6.64 -18.29 6.64
CA PRO A 314 7.05 -19.11 5.50
C PRO A 314 7.83 -18.35 4.42
N ASN A 315 8.64 -19.06 3.62
CA ASN A 315 9.49 -18.49 2.57
C ASN A 315 10.42 -17.36 3.06
N LYS A 316 10.91 -17.47 4.31
CA LYS A 316 11.89 -16.54 4.91
C LYS A 316 11.37 -15.10 5.06
N LEU A 317 10.06 -14.91 5.24
CA LEU A 317 9.53 -13.62 5.65
C LEU A 317 9.74 -13.43 7.15
N ILE A 318 10.44 -12.38 7.54
CA ILE A 318 10.69 -12.06 8.95
C ILE A 318 9.83 -10.85 9.32
N VAL A 319 9.11 -10.95 10.43
CA VAL A 319 8.32 -9.85 10.98
C VAL A 319 8.93 -9.42 12.31
N ASN A 320 9.37 -8.17 12.37
CA ASN A 320 10.02 -7.59 13.54
C ASN A 320 9.18 -6.43 14.09
N ARG A 321 8.82 -6.50 15.36
CA ARG A 321 8.26 -5.36 16.08
C ARG A 321 9.39 -4.52 16.67
N ALA A 322 9.36 -3.23 16.38
CA ALA A 322 10.19 -2.20 16.99
C ALA A 322 9.28 -1.08 17.51
N TYR A 323 8.94 -1.12 18.80
CA TYR A 323 8.03 -0.20 19.46
C TYR A 323 6.66 -0.14 18.76
N GLU A 324 6.38 0.98 18.09
CA GLU A 324 5.14 1.28 17.38
C GLU A 324 5.20 0.93 15.90
N GLU A 325 6.16 0.11 15.48
CA GLU A 325 6.33 -0.29 14.09
C GLU A 325 6.47 -1.82 13.97
N LEU A 326 5.85 -2.40 12.94
CA LEU A 326 6.13 -3.76 12.46
C LEU A 326 6.83 -3.70 11.12
N HIS A 327 7.97 -4.35 11.02
CA HIS A 327 8.78 -4.45 9.81
C HIS A 327 8.66 -5.84 9.22
N PHE A 328 8.33 -5.89 7.94
CA PHE A 328 8.21 -7.09 7.13
C PHE A 328 9.34 -7.09 6.09
N GLN A 329 10.17 -8.13 6.12
CA GLN A 329 11.30 -8.25 5.20
C GLN A 329 11.55 -9.72 4.84
N PHE A 330 11.73 -9.99 3.55
CA PHE A 330 12.23 -11.28 3.08
C PHE A 330 13.75 -11.34 3.22
N GLY A 331 14.26 -12.43 3.81
CA GLY A 331 15.69 -12.65 3.91
C GLY A 331 16.08 -13.50 5.11
N GLU A 332 17.39 -13.58 5.34
CA GLU A 332 17.96 -14.26 6.51
C GLU A 332 18.33 -13.23 7.58
N ARG A 333 18.20 -13.61 8.86
CA ARG A 333 18.70 -12.78 9.95
C ARG A 333 20.22 -12.67 9.82
N GLN A 334 20.70 -11.49 9.47
CA GLN A 334 22.13 -11.21 9.55
C GLN A 334 22.53 -11.16 11.03
N ALA A 335 23.50 -12.00 11.40
CA ALA A 335 24.14 -11.87 12.70
C ALA A 335 24.83 -10.48 12.78
N PRO A 336 24.88 -9.84 13.96
CA PRO A 336 25.66 -8.61 14.12
C PRO A 336 27.10 -8.87 13.69
N SER A 337 27.65 -8.00 12.85
CA SER A 337 29.08 -8.03 12.56
C SER A 337 29.84 -7.68 13.83
N GLU A 338 30.63 -8.63 14.33
CA GLU A 338 31.58 -8.35 15.41
C GLU A 338 32.70 -7.45 14.88
N PHE A 339 32.99 -6.38 15.61
CA PHE A 339 34.10 -5.49 15.34
C PHE A 339 34.81 -5.11 16.63
N TYR A 340 36.13 -5.01 16.53
CA TYR A 340 37.03 -4.59 17.58
C TYR A 340 38.16 -3.80 16.91
N HIS A 341 38.26 -2.52 17.25
CA HIS A 341 39.29 -1.64 16.70
C HIS A 341 40.02 -0.90 17.81
N GLN A 342 41.33 -0.78 17.66
CA GLN A 342 42.17 0.07 18.50
C GLN A 342 42.29 1.45 17.84
N LEU A 343 42.11 2.51 18.62
CA LEU A 343 42.12 3.90 18.20
C LEU A 343 43.22 4.64 18.94
N GLU A 344 44.30 4.98 18.23
CA GLU A 344 45.39 5.78 18.77
C GLU A 344 45.17 7.28 18.55
N LEU A 345 46.11 8.08 19.06
CA LEU A 345 46.03 9.52 18.97
C LEU A 345 46.24 9.98 17.51
N ASN A 346 45.30 10.79 17.02
CA ASN A 346 45.20 11.28 15.63
C ASN A 346 44.67 10.25 14.63
N ASP A 347 44.25 9.07 15.09
CA ASP A 347 43.64 8.07 14.24
C ASP A 347 42.19 8.39 13.88
N ARG A 348 41.77 7.79 12.75
CA ARG A 348 40.40 7.72 12.28
C ARG A 348 40.07 6.29 11.91
N ILE A 349 38.97 5.77 12.43
CA ILE A 349 38.45 4.43 12.13
C ILE A 349 37.11 4.59 11.43
N GLU A 350 36.97 3.95 10.27
CA GLU A 350 35.69 3.75 9.61
C GLU A 350 35.04 2.49 10.20
N LEU A 351 33.84 2.61 10.77
CA LEU A 351 33.11 1.48 11.37
C LEU A 351 32.26 0.74 10.32
N ASP A 352 31.68 1.50 9.40
CA ASP A 352 30.93 1.02 8.25
C ASP A 352 31.02 2.05 7.12
N SER A 353 30.32 1.81 6.00
CA SER A 353 30.28 2.74 4.86
C SER A 353 29.69 4.13 5.17
N LYS A 354 29.20 4.33 6.40
CA LYS A 354 28.39 5.48 6.81
C LYS A 354 28.83 6.07 8.13
N SER A 355 29.90 5.60 8.77
CA SER A 355 30.26 6.11 10.08
C SER A 355 31.73 5.96 10.41
N SER A 356 32.27 6.99 11.06
CA SER A 356 33.67 7.05 11.48
C SER A 356 33.82 7.61 12.88
N ILE A 357 34.86 7.14 13.57
CA ILE A 357 35.31 7.68 14.85
C ILE A 357 36.71 8.25 14.66
N ARG A 358 36.97 9.42 15.24
CA ARG A 358 38.28 10.07 15.20
C ARG A 358 38.69 10.55 16.57
N LEU A 359 39.93 10.26 16.97
CA LEU A 359 40.56 10.76 18.19
C LEU A 359 41.62 11.78 17.83
N LYS A 360 41.61 12.95 18.46
CA LYS A 360 42.65 13.99 18.26
C LYS A 360 43.10 14.60 19.58
N LEU A 361 44.35 15.07 19.61
CA LEU A 361 44.80 15.97 20.65
C LEU A 361 44.12 17.33 20.48
N LYS A 362 43.59 17.90 21.56
CA LYS A 362 42.95 19.22 21.48
C LYS A 362 44.01 20.33 21.42
N SER A 363 43.92 21.19 20.41
CA SER A 363 44.81 22.35 20.22
C SER A 363 44.09 23.71 20.30
N SER A 364 42.76 23.76 20.28
CA SER A 364 41.96 25.01 20.36
C SER A 364 40.58 24.79 21.02
N VAL A 365 39.86 25.88 21.34
CA VAL A 365 38.50 25.82 21.92
C VAL A 365 37.56 25.25 20.86
N VAL A 366 37.10 24.02 21.07
CA VAL A 366 36.04 23.38 20.28
C VAL A 366 34.89 23.05 21.20
N GLN A 367 33.69 23.50 20.85
CA GLN A 367 32.42 23.01 21.42
C GLN A 367 32.12 21.61 20.85
N THR A 368 31.90 20.64 21.72
CA THR A 368 31.30 19.35 21.33
C THR A 368 29.79 19.51 21.47
N ASN A 369 29.08 19.81 20.38
CA ASN A 369 27.62 19.92 20.44
C ASN A 369 26.99 18.51 20.49
N GLY A 370 26.16 18.27 21.51
CA GLY A 370 25.32 17.08 21.63
C GLY A 370 26.04 15.77 22.02
N LEU A 371 25.52 14.66 21.50
CA LEU A 371 25.93 13.28 21.80
C LEU A 371 26.99 12.72 20.83
N ASN A 372 27.52 13.54 19.92
CA ASN A 372 28.41 13.13 18.81
C ASN A 372 29.91 13.45 19.05
N GLY A 373 30.25 14.00 20.21
CA GLY A 373 31.65 14.19 20.59
C GLY A 373 31.82 14.28 22.10
N MET A 374 32.97 13.84 22.59
CA MET A 374 33.30 13.79 24.02
C MET A 374 34.71 14.35 24.24
N LEU A 375 34.89 15.06 25.36
CA LEU A 375 36.18 15.56 25.81
C LEU A 375 36.70 14.71 26.97
N LEU A 376 37.94 14.24 26.86
CA LEU A 376 38.58 13.36 27.81
C LEU A 376 39.82 14.03 28.39
N ASP A 377 40.04 13.90 29.69
CA ASP A 377 41.30 14.29 30.34
C ASP A 377 42.37 13.23 30.03
N ALA A 378 43.54 13.64 29.54
CA ALA A 378 44.59 12.71 29.15
C ALA A 378 45.20 11.95 30.33
N GLU A 379 45.05 12.46 31.56
CA GLU A 379 45.55 11.82 32.78
C GLU A 379 44.61 10.76 33.35
N GLU A 380 43.32 10.79 32.99
CA GLU A 380 42.31 9.87 33.53
C GLU A 380 42.08 8.63 32.66
N ILE A 381 42.70 8.58 31.47
CA ILE A 381 42.39 7.64 30.38
C ILE A 381 43.67 6.97 29.86
N THR A 382 43.59 5.67 29.61
CA THR A 382 44.68 4.86 29.04
C THR A 382 44.43 4.58 27.56
N LEU A 383 45.38 4.98 26.69
CA LEU A 383 45.39 4.66 25.25
C LEU A 383 46.00 3.26 25.00
N PRO A 384 45.70 2.61 23.85
CA PRO A 384 44.73 3.02 22.83
C PRO A 384 43.29 2.93 23.33
N LEU A 385 42.40 3.74 22.78
CA LEU A 385 40.96 3.54 23.01
C LEU A 385 40.50 2.33 22.22
N ILE A 386 39.56 1.58 22.76
CA ILE A 386 38.99 0.40 22.11
C ILE A 386 37.59 0.75 21.65
N VAL A 387 37.29 0.49 20.38
CA VAL A 387 35.95 0.59 19.80
C VAL A 387 35.46 -0.81 19.48
N ARG A 388 34.40 -1.25 20.16
CA ARG A 388 33.87 -2.62 20.02
C ARG A 388 32.34 -2.68 20.12
N ASN A 389 31.73 -3.80 19.75
CA ASN A 389 30.35 -4.09 20.12
C ASN A 389 30.18 -4.19 21.65
N ARG A 390 28.93 -4.10 22.12
CA ARG A 390 28.61 -4.35 23.53
C ARG A 390 28.92 -5.80 23.92
N VAL A 391 29.31 -5.99 25.17
CA VAL A 391 29.52 -7.31 25.78
C VAL A 391 28.54 -7.50 26.94
N ASN A 392 28.09 -8.74 27.14
CA ASN A 392 27.19 -9.06 28.25
C ASN A 392 27.82 -8.69 29.60
N GLY A 393 27.12 -7.89 30.37
CA GLY A 393 27.61 -7.39 31.66
C GLY A 393 28.22 -6.00 31.62
N ASP A 394 28.38 -5.38 30.44
CA ASP A 394 28.87 -4.00 30.31
C ASP A 394 28.08 -3.02 31.18
N ARG A 395 28.81 -2.18 31.93
CA ARG A 395 28.27 -1.13 32.80
C ARG A 395 28.99 0.19 32.58
N MET A 396 28.23 1.28 32.58
CA MET A 396 28.77 2.63 32.41
C MET A 396 28.37 3.51 33.60
N THR A 397 29.31 4.33 34.05
CA THR A 397 29.12 5.33 35.11
C THR A 397 28.66 6.65 34.49
N MET A 398 27.62 7.27 35.05
CA MET A 398 26.93 8.41 34.42
C MET A 398 27.28 9.73 35.12
N LYS A 399 27.41 10.82 34.35
CA LYS A 399 27.67 12.16 34.90
C LYS A 399 26.47 12.60 35.77
N GLY A 400 26.72 12.94 37.04
CA GLY A 400 25.71 13.48 37.96
C GLY A 400 24.84 12.46 38.70
N GLN A 401 25.09 11.15 38.57
CA GLN A 401 24.40 10.11 39.35
C GLN A 401 25.42 9.23 40.11
N ALA A 402 25.13 8.91 41.37
CA ALA A 402 25.92 7.94 42.13
C ALA A 402 25.59 6.51 41.66
N GLY A 403 26.54 5.86 40.98
CA GLY A 403 26.44 4.44 40.59
C GLY A 403 26.74 4.15 39.11
N SER A 404 26.76 2.87 38.76
CA SER A 404 26.90 2.38 37.39
C SER A 404 25.59 1.78 36.90
N LYS A 405 25.27 1.91 35.60
CA LYS A 405 24.07 1.31 34.97
C LYS A 405 24.49 0.33 33.88
N LYS A 406 23.74 -0.77 33.71
CA LYS A 406 24.02 -1.74 32.63
C LYS A 406 23.71 -1.10 31.27
N LEU A 407 24.54 -1.36 30.26
CA LEU A 407 24.31 -0.85 28.89
C LEU A 407 22.96 -1.30 28.32
N LYS A 408 22.50 -2.52 28.66
CA LYS A 408 21.17 -3.01 28.31
C LYS A 408 20.07 -2.03 28.72
N ASP A 409 20.11 -1.54 29.95
CA ASP A 409 19.07 -0.67 30.51
C ASP A 409 19.17 0.73 29.91
N ILE A 410 20.39 1.22 29.63
CA ILE A 410 20.63 2.48 28.92
C ILE A 410 20.00 2.44 27.52
N PHE A 411 20.14 1.33 26.80
CA PHE A 411 19.52 1.18 25.47
C PHE A 411 18.00 1.07 25.51
N ILE A 412 17.43 0.48 26.57
CA ILE A 412 15.98 0.43 26.77
C ILE A 412 15.44 1.83 27.01
N ASP A 413 16.08 2.61 27.90
CA ASP A 413 15.69 3.99 28.19
C ASP A 413 15.78 4.88 26.94
N ALA A 414 16.84 4.70 26.14
CA ALA A 414 17.07 5.42 24.89
C ALA A 414 16.17 4.91 23.74
N LYS A 415 15.26 3.96 24.02
CA LYS A 415 14.33 3.36 23.07
C LYS A 415 14.98 2.77 21.81
N ILE A 416 16.17 2.19 21.95
CA ILE A 416 16.90 1.63 20.81
C ILE A 416 16.35 0.23 20.48
N PRO A 417 15.99 -0.08 19.23
CA PRO A 417 15.51 -1.42 18.83
C PRO A 417 16.54 -2.52 19.11
N ARG A 418 16.09 -3.70 19.55
CA ARG A 418 16.98 -4.79 19.98
C ARG A 418 18.04 -5.17 18.94
N GLN A 419 17.67 -5.16 17.66
CA GLN A 419 18.52 -5.56 16.54
C GLN A 419 19.69 -4.58 16.32
N GLU A 420 19.47 -3.29 16.58
CA GLU A 420 20.51 -2.27 16.45
C GLU A 420 21.47 -2.26 17.64
N ARG A 421 21.02 -2.69 18.82
CA ARG A 421 21.82 -2.59 20.07
C ARG A 421 23.13 -3.35 19.99
N ASP A 422 23.17 -4.46 19.26
CA ASP A 422 24.38 -5.28 19.11
C ASP A 422 25.36 -4.70 18.08
N GLN A 423 24.91 -3.77 17.21
CA GLN A 423 25.72 -3.12 16.18
C GLN A 423 26.29 -1.76 16.61
N LEU A 424 25.81 -1.19 17.72
CA LEU A 424 26.27 0.11 18.19
C LEU A 424 27.71 0.04 18.74
N PRO A 425 28.57 1.03 18.38
CA PRO A 425 29.92 1.10 18.93
C PRO A 425 29.89 1.47 20.41
N VAL A 426 30.71 0.78 21.20
CA VAL A 426 31.02 1.08 22.60
C VAL A 426 32.50 1.42 22.67
N ILE A 427 32.81 2.60 23.23
CA ILE A 427 34.18 3.09 23.34
C ILE A 427 34.66 2.92 24.77
N THR A 428 35.77 2.21 24.93
CA THR A 428 36.43 2.01 26.22
C THR A 428 37.85 2.54 26.20
N ASP A 429 38.42 2.78 27.38
CA ASP A 429 39.88 2.85 27.50
C ASP A 429 40.50 1.45 27.40
N TYR A 430 41.83 1.37 27.39
CA TYR A 430 42.55 0.10 27.33
C TYR A 430 42.28 -0.82 28.55
N THR A 431 41.85 -0.26 29.68
CA THR A 431 41.51 -1.03 30.89
C THR A 431 40.11 -1.65 30.85
N GLY A 432 39.32 -1.35 29.79
CA GLY A 432 37.95 -1.83 29.61
C GLY A 432 36.89 -0.93 30.25
N LYS A 433 37.27 0.25 30.75
CA LYS A 433 36.32 1.23 31.31
C LYS A 433 35.56 1.92 30.18
N ILE A 434 34.24 1.85 30.22
CA ILE A 434 33.37 2.42 29.19
C ILE A 434 33.32 3.93 29.31
N LEU A 435 33.79 4.61 28.27
CA LEU A 435 33.86 6.07 28.18
C LEU A 435 32.62 6.64 27.51
N TRP A 436 32.15 6.01 26.44
CA TRP A 436 31.13 6.60 25.58
C TRP A 436 30.40 5.56 24.75
N VAL A 437 29.09 5.76 24.57
CA VAL A 437 28.30 5.08 23.54
C VAL A 437 27.82 6.16 22.56
N PRO A 438 28.47 6.32 21.39
CA PRO A 438 28.20 7.39 20.44
C PRO A 438 26.74 7.51 20.03
N GLY A 439 26.23 8.74 19.96
CA GLY A 439 24.84 9.03 19.62
C GLY A 439 23.80 8.65 20.69
N VAL A 440 24.21 7.92 21.74
CA VAL A 440 23.30 7.43 22.79
C VAL A 440 23.54 8.13 24.11
N LYS A 441 24.76 7.99 24.67
CA LYS A 441 25.03 8.49 26.03
C LYS A 441 26.51 8.60 26.34
N LYS A 442 26.89 9.67 27.04
CA LYS A 442 28.24 9.93 27.56
C LYS A 442 28.38 9.46 29.01
N SER A 443 29.56 9.00 29.39
CA SER A 443 29.88 8.63 30.77
C SER A 443 30.23 9.84 31.65
N ALA A 444 30.53 9.58 32.93
CA ALA A 444 31.05 10.55 33.89
C ALA A 444 32.44 11.11 33.52
N TYR A 445 33.13 10.55 32.53
CA TYR A 445 34.46 11.00 32.10
C TYR A 445 34.42 12.14 31.08
N ASP A 446 33.23 12.63 30.69
CA ASP A 446 33.11 13.81 29.81
C ASP A 446 33.45 15.08 30.59
N ARG A 447 34.51 15.76 30.16
CA ARG A 447 35.08 16.93 30.84
C ARG A 447 34.71 18.21 30.10
N GLU A 448 34.65 19.31 30.84
CA GLU A 448 34.59 20.63 30.24
C GLU A 448 35.97 21.03 29.69
N PHE A 449 35.98 22.00 28.79
CA PHE A 449 37.22 22.46 28.19
C PHE A 449 38.12 23.14 29.24
N SER A 450 39.39 22.76 29.27
CA SER A 450 40.43 23.43 30.06
C SER A 450 41.66 23.72 29.21
N ARG A 451 42.22 24.94 29.35
CA ARG A 451 43.49 25.32 28.72
C ARG A 451 44.72 24.82 29.49
N SER A 452 44.56 24.52 30.79
CA SER A 452 45.68 24.11 31.67
C SER A 452 45.94 22.61 31.67
N LYS A 453 45.06 21.82 31.05
CA LYS A 453 45.14 20.36 31.02
C LYS A 453 45.28 19.82 29.61
N LYS A 454 46.02 18.73 29.45
CA LYS A 454 46.09 18.00 28.18
C LYS A 454 44.78 17.23 27.99
N GLN A 455 44.05 17.51 26.92
CA GLN A 455 42.75 16.89 26.65
C GLN A 455 42.71 16.22 25.27
N TYR A 456 42.03 15.09 25.20
CA TYR A 456 41.67 14.43 23.95
C TYR A 456 40.24 14.77 23.54
N ILE A 457 40.01 14.91 22.24
CA ILE A 457 38.66 15.01 21.67
C ILE A 457 38.39 13.78 20.81
N ILE A 458 37.32 13.06 21.15
CA ILE A 458 36.81 11.97 20.33
C ILE A 458 35.51 12.40 19.66
N ARG A 459 35.39 12.16 18.36
CA ARG A 459 34.21 12.51 17.56
C ARG A 459 33.70 11.30 16.82
N TYR A 460 32.38 11.18 16.80
CA TYR A 460 31.66 10.19 16.03
C TYR A 460 30.89 10.93 14.94
N THR A 461 31.19 10.55 13.71
CA THR A 461 30.48 11.04 12.54
C THR A 461 29.65 9.87 12.03
N ARG A 462 28.33 9.99 12.10
CA ARG A 462 27.43 9.07 11.43
C ARG A 462 26.85 9.81 10.24
N ASN A 463 27.24 9.44 9.04
CA ASN A 463 26.48 9.69 7.83
C ASN A 463 25.23 8.81 7.91
N ILE A 464 24.31 9.17 8.81
CA ILE A 464 22.94 8.70 8.77
C ILE A 464 22.52 8.93 7.33
N GLY A 465 22.03 7.90 6.64
CA GLY A 465 21.64 7.96 5.23
C GLY A 465 20.45 8.90 5.02
N GLY A 466 20.71 10.19 5.16
CA GLY A 466 19.84 11.33 4.98
C GLY A 466 20.78 12.52 4.83
N ASN A 467 20.70 13.17 3.68
CA ASN A 467 21.33 14.46 3.36
C ASN A 467 22.81 14.52 2.92
N GLU A 468 23.43 13.46 2.38
CA GLU A 468 24.51 13.68 1.39
C GLU A 468 24.02 13.49 -0.06
N SER A 469 23.13 12.52 -0.31
CA SER A 469 22.54 12.34 -1.66
C SER A 469 21.78 13.57 -2.15
N MET A 470 20.90 14.14 -1.33
CA MET A 470 20.09 15.28 -1.78
C MET A 470 20.89 16.55 -2.00
N HIS A 471 21.92 16.79 -1.18
CA HIS A 471 22.78 17.97 -1.31
C HIS A 471 23.72 17.82 -2.51
N ASN A 472 24.13 16.59 -2.86
CA ASN A 472 24.95 16.31 -4.05
C ASN A 472 24.19 16.55 -5.36
N ASP A 473 22.85 16.51 -5.34
CA ASP A 473 22.00 16.79 -6.50
C ASP A 473 21.85 18.31 -6.73
N ILE A 474 22.24 19.13 -5.76
CA ILE A 474 22.18 20.59 -5.85
C ILE A 474 23.45 21.11 -6.52
N GLN A 475 23.29 21.80 -7.65
CA GLN A 475 24.38 22.44 -8.37
C GLN A 475 24.97 23.59 -7.57
N LYS A 476 24.09 24.42 -6.98
CA LYS A 476 24.45 25.60 -6.18
C LYS A 476 23.31 25.98 -5.25
N VAL A 477 23.63 26.38 -4.03
CA VAL A 477 22.66 27.04 -3.13
C VAL A 477 22.40 28.45 -3.65
N LEU A 478 21.13 28.74 -4.00
CA LEU A 478 20.70 30.03 -4.54
C LEU A 478 20.35 31.01 -3.42
N ILE A 479 19.62 30.53 -2.40
CA ILE A 479 19.24 31.31 -1.21
C ILE A 479 19.47 30.42 0.00
N SER A 480 20.30 30.88 0.93
CA SER A 480 20.62 30.17 2.17
C SER A 480 19.47 30.20 3.19
N GLU A 481 19.54 29.31 4.18
CA GLU A 481 18.56 29.28 5.28
C GLU A 481 18.51 30.62 6.03
N ASP A 482 19.66 31.22 6.33
CA ASP A 482 19.73 32.50 7.03
C ASP A 482 19.08 33.65 6.23
N GLU A 483 19.33 33.70 4.91
CA GLU A 483 18.70 34.68 4.01
C GLU A 483 17.18 34.52 3.94
N LEU A 484 16.69 33.27 3.83
CA LEU A 484 15.26 32.96 3.88
C LEU A 484 14.65 33.48 5.18
N GLN A 485 15.24 33.13 6.32
CA GLN A 485 14.70 33.47 7.62
C GLN A 485 14.72 34.99 7.87
N GLU A 486 15.69 35.72 7.34
CA GLU A 486 15.72 37.19 7.39
C GLU A 486 14.59 37.79 6.55
N LYS A 487 14.44 37.37 5.28
CA LYS A 487 13.41 37.92 4.40
C LYS A 487 11.99 37.63 4.91
N ILE A 488 11.76 36.45 5.46
CA ILE A 488 10.47 36.10 6.06
C ILE A 488 10.16 36.99 7.28
N ARG A 489 11.18 37.38 8.06
CA ARG A 489 11.01 38.33 9.17
C ARG A 489 10.66 39.74 8.68
N GLU A 490 11.23 40.17 7.56
CA GLU A 490 10.86 41.43 6.89
C GLU A 490 9.40 41.41 6.43
N LEU A 491 9.01 40.41 5.64
CA LEU A 491 7.62 40.24 5.14
C LEU A 491 6.61 40.13 6.29
N GLY A 492 6.97 39.44 7.37
CA GLY A 492 6.12 39.31 8.56
C GLY A 492 5.78 40.67 9.18
N ARG A 493 6.75 41.60 9.24
CA ARG A 493 6.53 42.97 9.75
C ARG A 493 5.65 43.79 8.82
N GLU A 494 5.83 43.67 7.51
CA GLU A 494 5.00 44.36 6.52
C GLU A 494 3.54 43.92 6.62
N LEU A 495 3.30 42.61 6.69
CA LEU A 495 1.95 42.05 6.84
C LEU A 495 1.32 42.36 8.19
N THR A 496 2.12 42.39 9.26
CA THR A 496 1.65 42.83 10.59
C THR A 496 1.08 44.25 10.51
N THR A 497 1.78 45.15 9.81
CA THR A 497 1.37 46.54 9.65
C THR A 497 0.12 46.65 8.76
N GLU A 498 0.09 45.92 7.63
CA GLU A 498 -1.04 45.93 6.69
C GLU A 498 -2.36 45.44 7.30
N TYR A 499 -2.28 44.44 8.19
CA TYR A 499 -3.43 43.76 8.78
C TYR A 499 -3.60 44.05 10.27
N GLU A 500 -3.04 45.17 10.76
CA GLU A 500 -3.21 45.60 12.14
C GLU A 500 -4.70 45.76 12.49
N GLY A 501 -5.15 45.09 13.56
CA GLY A 501 -6.55 45.12 14.00
C GLY A 501 -7.55 44.42 13.07
N ARG A 502 -7.08 43.67 12.06
CA ARG A 502 -7.91 42.89 11.12
C ARG A 502 -7.79 41.38 11.39
N ASN A 503 -8.57 40.57 10.67
CA ASN A 503 -8.55 39.11 10.76
C ASN A 503 -8.57 38.46 9.36
N PRO A 504 -7.48 38.58 8.58
CA PRO A 504 -7.42 38.02 7.23
C PRO A 504 -7.54 36.48 7.24
N LEU A 505 -8.08 35.94 6.15
CA LEU A 505 -8.00 34.52 5.82
C LEU A 505 -6.74 34.29 4.98
N VAL A 506 -5.81 33.51 5.52
CA VAL A 506 -4.58 33.13 4.85
C VAL A 506 -4.79 31.79 4.14
N VAL A 507 -4.58 31.79 2.83
CA VAL A 507 -4.76 30.62 1.97
C VAL A 507 -3.40 30.16 1.47
N GLY A 508 -2.92 29.02 1.98
CA GLY A 508 -1.75 28.33 1.45
C GLY A 508 -2.11 27.55 0.19
N VAL A 509 -1.45 27.86 -0.91
CA VAL A 509 -1.68 27.19 -2.19
C VAL A 509 -0.68 26.05 -2.37
N LEU A 510 -1.21 24.85 -2.64
CA LEU A 510 -0.43 23.62 -2.82
C LEU A 510 0.41 23.23 -1.59
N LYS A 511 1.04 22.05 -1.67
CA LYS A 511 1.95 21.57 -0.62
C LYS A 511 3.20 22.44 -0.50
N GLY A 512 3.65 23.00 -1.62
CA GLY A 512 4.93 23.72 -1.74
C GLY A 512 5.00 24.97 -0.88
N ALA A 513 3.91 25.74 -0.79
CA ALA A 513 3.86 26.96 0.03
C ALA A 513 3.88 26.71 1.54
N THR A 514 3.71 25.46 2.01
CA THR A 514 3.51 25.17 3.44
C THR A 514 4.71 25.58 4.31
N PRO A 515 5.97 25.24 4.01
CA PRO A 515 7.10 25.67 4.84
C PRO A 515 7.21 27.19 4.93
N PHE A 516 7.08 27.89 3.79
CA PHE A 516 7.11 29.35 3.74
C PHE A 516 5.96 29.98 4.54
N MET A 517 4.72 29.54 4.30
CA MET A 517 3.54 30.03 5.01
C MET A 517 3.68 29.84 6.52
N THR A 518 4.05 28.64 6.96
CA THR A 518 4.13 28.35 8.40
C THR A 518 5.21 29.15 9.11
N ASP A 519 6.32 29.46 8.45
CA ASP A 519 7.31 30.36 9.01
C ASP A 519 6.87 31.82 8.94
N LEU A 520 6.29 32.28 7.83
CA LEU A 520 5.79 33.64 7.71
C LEU A 520 4.76 33.97 8.80
N LEU A 521 3.77 33.11 9.00
CA LEU A 521 2.69 33.36 9.95
C LEU A 521 3.15 33.44 11.41
N LYS A 522 4.23 32.75 11.80
CA LYS A 522 4.83 32.90 13.14
C LYS A 522 5.41 34.31 13.39
N ARG A 523 5.62 35.09 12.33
CA ARG A 523 6.24 36.43 12.36
C ARG A 523 5.23 37.54 12.02
N VAL A 524 3.96 37.19 11.80
CA VAL A 524 2.85 38.13 11.61
C VAL A 524 2.10 38.27 12.93
N ASP A 525 2.13 39.47 13.52
CA ASP A 525 1.50 39.76 14.81
C ASP A 525 0.09 40.34 14.62
N THR A 526 -0.84 39.50 14.17
CA THR A 526 -2.27 39.83 14.05
C THR A 526 -3.14 38.58 14.19
N TYR A 527 -4.44 38.75 14.41
CA TYR A 527 -5.37 37.63 14.33
C TYR A 527 -5.50 37.18 12.88
N LEU A 528 -5.50 35.87 12.64
CA LEU A 528 -5.66 35.31 11.30
C LEU A 528 -6.33 33.95 11.37
N GLU A 529 -6.94 33.56 10.26
CA GLU A 529 -7.46 32.22 10.02
C GLU A 529 -6.66 31.59 8.87
N MET A 530 -6.35 30.30 8.96
CA MET A 530 -5.54 29.61 7.96
C MET A 530 -6.37 28.51 7.28
N ASP A 531 -6.31 28.45 5.95
CA ASP A 531 -6.87 27.37 5.14
C ASP A 531 -5.92 27.04 3.97
N PHE A 532 -6.21 25.95 3.26
CA PHE A 532 -5.39 25.50 2.13
C PHE A 532 -6.25 25.16 0.93
N MET A 533 -5.75 25.48 -0.26
CA MET A 533 -6.36 25.13 -1.54
C MET A 533 -5.38 24.35 -2.41
N ASP A 534 -5.89 23.35 -3.13
CA ASP A 534 -5.10 22.52 -4.05
C ASP A 534 -5.76 22.47 -5.42
N VAL A 535 -4.97 22.69 -6.47
CA VAL A 535 -5.41 22.81 -7.86
C VAL A 535 -4.44 22.08 -8.79
N SER A 536 -4.96 21.33 -9.76
CA SER A 536 -4.15 20.69 -10.80
C SER A 536 -4.44 21.30 -12.18
N SER A 537 -3.38 21.59 -12.93
CA SER A 537 -3.46 21.88 -14.36
C SER A 537 -3.48 20.59 -15.17
N TYR A 538 -4.34 20.47 -16.18
CA TYR A 538 -4.25 19.38 -17.15
C TYR A 538 -2.97 19.48 -18.00
N GLY A 539 -2.16 18.41 -18.02
CA GLY A 539 -1.14 18.20 -19.06
C GLY A 539 0.19 17.62 -18.57
N ASN A 540 0.37 16.31 -18.76
CA ASN A 540 1.67 15.61 -18.67
C ASN A 540 2.51 15.78 -19.95
N GLY A 541 2.37 16.91 -20.64
CA GLY A 541 3.00 17.19 -21.94
C GLY A 541 3.08 18.70 -22.18
N THR A 542 4.11 19.11 -22.93
CA THR A 542 4.69 20.45 -23.07
C THR A 542 3.79 21.59 -23.60
N VAL A 543 2.46 21.47 -23.55
CA VAL A 543 1.51 22.57 -23.77
C VAL A 543 0.28 22.38 -22.87
N SER A 544 0.13 23.21 -21.83
CA SER A 544 -1.00 23.12 -20.88
C SER A 544 -2.32 23.61 -21.53
N SER A 545 -3.40 22.84 -21.42
CA SER A 545 -4.72 23.12 -22.01
C SER A 545 -5.57 24.18 -21.28
N GLY A 546 -5.00 24.93 -20.32
CA GLY A 546 -5.66 26.08 -19.69
C GLY A 546 -6.78 25.78 -18.68
N GLU A 547 -7.28 24.54 -18.62
CA GLU A 547 -8.28 24.14 -17.62
C GLU A 547 -7.60 23.74 -16.29
N VAL A 548 -7.92 24.48 -15.23
CA VAL A 548 -7.50 24.22 -13.84
C VAL A 548 -8.61 23.48 -13.10
N LYS A 549 -8.29 22.34 -12.50
CA LYS A 549 -9.22 21.55 -11.67
C LYS A 549 -8.91 21.76 -10.19
N ILE A 550 -9.92 22.08 -9.39
CA ILE A 550 -9.80 22.14 -7.92
C ILE A 550 -9.76 20.69 -7.38
N ILE A 551 -8.66 20.32 -6.74
CA ILE A 551 -8.50 19.04 -6.04
C ILE A 551 -9.04 19.17 -4.61
N LYS A 552 -8.68 20.26 -3.94
CA LYS A 552 -9.14 20.59 -2.59
C LYS A 552 -9.58 22.05 -2.55
N ASP A 553 -10.83 22.27 -2.17
CA ASP A 553 -11.39 23.61 -2.00
C ASP A 553 -11.24 24.11 -0.55
N LEU A 554 -11.51 25.40 -0.34
CA LEU A 554 -11.53 26.06 0.96
C LEU A 554 -12.69 25.55 1.83
N ASN A 555 -12.44 25.38 3.13
CA ASN A 555 -13.46 25.13 4.14
C ASN A 555 -14.07 26.45 4.65
N ALA A 556 -13.25 27.49 4.80
CA ALA A 556 -13.69 28.81 5.24
C ALA A 556 -14.36 29.59 4.10
N SER A 557 -15.39 30.37 4.44
CA SER A 557 -15.98 31.31 3.48
C SER A 557 -15.06 32.51 3.28
N VAL A 558 -14.86 32.90 2.01
CA VAL A 558 -14.08 34.09 1.63
C VAL A 558 -14.94 35.36 1.52
N GLU A 559 -16.28 35.25 1.52
CA GLU A 559 -17.17 36.40 1.29
C GLU A 559 -16.98 37.48 2.36
N GLY A 560 -16.70 38.72 1.92
CA GLY A 560 -16.45 39.87 2.80
C GLY A 560 -15.14 39.83 3.60
N ARG A 561 -14.28 38.82 3.39
CA ARG A 561 -13.00 38.66 4.10
C ARG A 561 -11.85 39.31 3.34
N ASP A 562 -10.86 39.75 4.09
CA ASP A 562 -9.55 40.07 3.54
C ASP A 562 -8.79 38.74 3.34
N VAL A 563 -8.40 38.40 2.12
CA VAL A 563 -7.76 37.12 1.78
C VAL A 563 -6.30 37.35 1.39
N LEU A 564 -5.40 36.57 2.00
CA LEU A 564 -3.98 36.57 1.71
C LEU A 564 -3.61 35.22 1.09
N VAL A 565 -3.27 35.20 -0.19
CA VAL A 565 -2.86 33.98 -0.91
C VAL A 565 -1.35 33.85 -0.78
N ILE A 566 -0.88 32.70 -0.29
CA ILE A 566 0.56 32.40 -0.12
C ILE A 566 0.98 31.29 -1.08
N GLU A 567 1.95 31.60 -1.92
CA GLU A 567 2.55 30.69 -2.91
C GLU A 567 4.07 30.53 -2.65
N ASP A 568 4.63 29.37 -3.00
CA ASP A 568 6.09 29.16 -2.98
C ASP A 568 6.81 29.76 -4.19
N ILE A 569 6.22 29.71 -5.39
CA ILE A 569 6.85 30.25 -6.61
C ILE A 569 5.84 30.71 -7.66
N ILE A 570 6.06 31.89 -8.24
CA ILE A 570 5.35 32.35 -9.44
C ILE A 570 6.25 32.17 -10.66
N ASP A 571 5.93 31.17 -11.47
CA ASP A 571 6.57 30.93 -12.76
C ASP A 571 5.66 31.41 -13.91
N SER A 572 4.78 30.55 -14.42
CA SER A 572 3.86 30.91 -15.52
C SER A 572 2.73 31.88 -15.14
N GLY A 573 2.35 31.95 -13.85
CA GLY A 573 1.28 32.81 -13.33
C GLY A 573 -0.17 32.33 -13.59
N ARG A 574 -0.39 31.27 -14.40
CA ARG A 574 -1.74 30.83 -14.82
C ARG A 574 -2.61 30.33 -13.67
N THR A 575 -2.09 29.38 -12.89
CA THR A 575 -2.79 28.77 -11.76
C THR A 575 -3.21 29.84 -10.74
N LEU A 576 -2.30 30.77 -10.48
CA LEU A 576 -2.50 31.82 -9.50
C LEU A 576 -3.51 32.88 -9.95
N SER A 577 -3.50 33.25 -11.25
CA SER A 577 -4.53 34.12 -11.83
C SER A 577 -5.92 33.52 -11.66
N TYR A 578 -6.08 32.22 -11.97
CA TYR A 578 -7.34 31.52 -11.77
C TYR A 578 -7.81 31.54 -10.32
N LEU A 579 -6.90 31.29 -9.35
CA LEU A 579 -7.21 31.32 -7.93
C LEU A 579 -7.64 32.71 -7.46
N VAL A 580 -6.92 33.75 -7.85
CA VAL A 580 -7.26 35.14 -7.52
C VAL A 580 -8.63 35.50 -8.09
N ASP A 581 -8.92 35.16 -9.34
CA ASP A 581 -10.20 35.42 -9.98
C ASP A 581 -11.35 34.65 -9.31
N LEU A 582 -11.12 33.39 -8.91
CA LEU A 582 -12.08 32.58 -8.18
C LEU A 582 -12.42 33.17 -6.81
N ILE A 583 -11.41 33.62 -6.05
CA ILE A 583 -11.59 34.23 -4.73
C ILE A 583 -12.32 35.58 -4.85
N LYS A 584 -11.98 36.39 -5.86
CA LYS A 584 -12.70 37.64 -6.18
C LYS A 584 -14.14 37.37 -6.57
N TYR A 585 -14.40 36.37 -7.40
CA TYR A 585 -15.75 35.95 -7.79
C TYR A 585 -16.60 35.53 -6.58
N ARG A 586 -15.98 34.90 -5.58
CA ARG A 586 -16.61 34.56 -4.29
C ARG A 586 -16.74 35.76 -3.32
N LYS A 587 -16.59 36.99 -3.83
CA LYS A 587 -16.82 38.26 -3.13
C LYS A 587 -15.92 38.49 -1.91
N ALA A 588 -14.66 38.10 -1.98
CA ALA A 588 -13.67 38.57 -1.01
C ALA A 588 -13.59 40.11 -0.99
N LYS A 589 -13.38 40.70 0.19
CA LYS A 589 -13.24 42.15 0.38
C LYS A 589 -11.94 42.67 -0.25
N SER A 590 -10.86 41.92 -0.08
CA SER A 590 -9.58 42.17 -0.75
C SER A 590 -8.87 40.84 -0.97
N VAL A 591 -8.07 40.74 -2.04
CA VAL A 591 -7.18 39.60 -2.27
C VAL A 591 -5.78 40.15 -2.48
N LYS A 592 -4.85 39.79 -1.60
CA LYS A 592 -3.42 40.08 -1.76
C LYS A 592 -2.63 38.80 -1.94
N LEU A 593 -1.56 38.88 -2.72
CA LEU A 593 -0.71 37.77 -3.08
C LEU A 593 0.69 37.94 -2.48
N VAL A 594 1.15 36.90 -1.77
CA VAL A 594 2.49 36.79 -1.21
C VAL A 594 3.17 35.59 -1.84
N THR A 595 4.33 35.80 -2.45
CA THR A 595 5.14 34.69 -2.98
C THR A 595 6.53 34.69 -2.37
N LEU A 596 7.08 33.50 -2.15
CA LEU A 596 8.47 33.37 -1.75
C LEU A 596 9.40 33.68 -2.93
N LEU A 597 9.16 33.07 -4.10
CA LEU A 597 9.99 33.24 -5.29
C LEU A 597 9.20 33.81 -6.47
N ASP A 598 9.75 34.83 -7.11
CA ASP A 598 9.21 35.36 -8.36
C ASP A 598 10.19 35.14 -9.53
N LYS A 599 9.69 34.58 -10.64
CA LYS A 599 10.43 34.37 -11.90
C LYS A 599 9.83 35.20 -13.05
N PRO A 600 10.16 36.50 -13.16
CA PRO A 600 9.62 37.36 -14.22
C PRO A 600 9.90 36.85 -15.65
N ALA A 601 11.04 36.17 -15.85
CA ALA A 601 11.45 35.68 -17.17
C ALA A 601 10.61 34.47 -17.68
N GLY A 602 9.89 33.76 -16.80
CA GLY A 602 9.04 32.60 -17.15
C GLY A 602 7.55 32.94 -17.35
N ARG A 603 7.20 34.23 -17.30
CA ARG A 603 5.81 34.70 -17.20
C ARG A 603 5.02 34.47 -18.49
N ASN A 604 3.83 33.87 -18.35
CA ASN A 604 2.87 33.71 -19.44
C ASN A 604 1.59 34.56 -19.27
N VAL A 605 1.35 35.09 -18.07
CA VAL A 605 0.18 35.91 -17.71
C VAL A 605 0.64 37.09 -16.87
N GLU A 606 0.05 38.27 -17.09
CA GLU A 606 0.35 39.49 -16.35
C GLU A 606 -0.27 39.41 -14.94
N ILE A 607 0.44 38.76 -14.02
CA ILE A 607 0.11 38.73 -12.59
C ILE A 607 1.34 39.17 -11.79
N GLU A 608 1.13 40.12 -10.88
CA GLU A 608 2.14 40.61 -9.96
C GLU A 608 1.73 40.25 -8.53
N ALA A 609 2.71 39.83 -7.72
CA ALA A 609 2.50 39.64 -6.30
C ALA A 609 2.61 40.97 -5.56
N ASP A 610 1.73 41.19 -4.58
CA ASP A 610 1.80 42.36 -3.71
C ASP A 610 3.05 42.32 -2.81
N TYR A 611 3.48 41.12 -2.42
CA TYR A 611 4.67 40.90 -1.60
C TYR A 611 5.53 39.79 -2.19
N VAL A 612 6.80 40.10 -2.44
CA VAL A 612 7.77 39.17 -3.04
C VAL A 612 8.93 38.94 -2.06
N GLY A 613 9.22 37.67 -1.78
CA GLY A 613 10.42 37.27 -1.03
C GLY A 613 11.69 37.52 -1.85
N PHE A 614 11.85 36.82 -2.96
CA PHE A 614 13.05 36.89 -3.80
C PHE A 614 12.68 36.87 -5.28
N VAL A 615 13.28 37.76 -6.06
CA VAL A 615 13.26 37.68 -7.53
C VAL A 615 14.43 36.80 -7.96
N VAL A 616 14.16 35.70 -8.65
CA VAL A 616 15.16 34.68 -9.00
C VAL A 616 15.24 34.46 -10.52
N PRO A 617 16.41 34.02 -11.05
CA PRO A 617 16.54 33.67 -12.46
C PRO A 617 15.66 32.47 -12.83
N ASN A 618 15.47 32.26 -14.14
CA ASN A 618 14.71 31.13 -14.66
C ASN A 618 15.52 29.82 -14.61
N GLU A 619 15.83 29.36 -13.39
CA GLU A 619 16.57 28.13 -13.09
C GLU A 619 15.64 27.10 -12.42
N PHE A 620 15.92 25.80 -12.58
CA PHE A 620 15.13 24.76 -11.89
C PHE A 620 15.55 24.71 -10.41
N VAL A 621 14.66 25.13 -9.51
CA VAL A 621 14.94 25.30 -8.07
C VAL A 621 14.15 24.32 -7.22
N VAL A 622 14.78 23.82 -6.16
CA VAL A 622 14.17 22.92 -5.17
C VAL A 622 14.60 23.32 -3.75
N GLY A 623 13.86 22.82 -2.75
CA GLY A 623 14.14 23.09 -1.34
C GLY A 623 13.21 24.13 -0.73
N TYR A 624 13.15 24.12 0.60
CA TYR A 624 12.27 24.97 1.40
C TYR A 624 10.80 24.96 0.93
N GLY A 625 10.27 23.75 0.70
CA GLY A 625 8.91 23.54 0.17
C GLY A 625 8.86 23.19 -1.31
N LEU A 626 9.78 23.69 -2.13
CA LEU A 626 9.86 23.41 -3.57
C LEU A 626 10.37 21.99 -3.83
N ASP A 627 9.88 21.34 -4.89
CA ASP A 627 10.18 19.93 -5.17
C ASP A 627 10.55 19.63 -6.63
N TYR A 628 11.12 18.43 -6.80
CA TYR A 628 11.11 17.70 -8.06
C TYR A 628 10.63 16.28 -7.78
N ALA A 629 9.53 15.85 -8.43
CA ALA A 629 8.92 14.55 -8.23
C ALA A 629 8.66 14.21 -6.74
N GLU A 630 8.16 15.19 -5.98
CA GLU A 630 7.89 15.12 -4.53
C GLU A 630 9.14 14.89 -3.66
N ARG A 631 10.34 15.18 -4.18
CA ARG A 631 11.62 15.14 -3.45
C ARG A 631 12.14 16.54 -3.16
N TYR A 632 13.12 16.64 -2.25
CA TYR A 632 13.87 17.85 -1.92
C TYR A 632 13.16 18.97 -1.14
N ARG A 633 11.83 18.90 -0.90
CA ARG A 633 11.07 19.89 -0.12
C ARG A 633 11.68 20.22 1.25
N ASN A 634 12.32 19.23 1.87
CA ASN A 634 12.89 19.30 3.21
C ASN A 634 14.30 19.89 3.28
N LEU A 635 14.89 20.33 2.17
CA LEU A 635 16.13 21.11 2.22
C LEU A 635 15.86 22.45 2.93
N PRO A 636 16.71 22.88 3.88
CA PRO A 636 16.49 24.11 4.65
C PRO A 636 16.78 25.40 3.86
N TYR A 637 17.25 25.27 2.62
CA TYR A 637 17.65 26.34 1.72
C TYR A 637 17.03 26.10 0.33
N ILE A 638 17.11 27.10 -0.55
CA ILE A 638 16.71 26.96 -1.96
C ILE A 638 17.96 26.75 -2.82
N GLY A 639 17.98 25.66 -3.57
CA GLY A 639 19.10 25.28 -4.43
C GLY A 639 18.69 25.11 -5.89
N ILE A 640 19.62 25.37 -6.80
CA ILE A 640 19.48 25.01 -8.22
C ILE A 640 19.76 23.51 -8.35
N LEU A 641 18.80 22.75 -8.88
CA LEU A 641 18.95 21.32 -9.14
C LEU A 641 19.86 21.12 -10.36
N LYS A 642 20.77 20.13 -10.32
CA LYS A 642 21.63 19.83 -11.47
C LYS A 642 20.79 19.34 -12.67
N PRO A 643 21.07 19.81 -13.91
CA PRO A 643 20.36 19.37 -15.12
C PRO A 643 20.30 17.85 -15.29
N GLU A 644 21.38 17.14 -14.96
CA GLU A 644 21.48 15.67 -15.05
C GLU A 644 20.45 14.89 -14.22
N ILE A 645 19.75 15.56 -13.29
CA ILE A 645 18.73 14.94 -12.44
C ILE A 645 17.33 14.97 -13.08
N TYR A 646 17.07 15.96 -13.95
CA TYR A 646 15.75 16.19 -14.56
C TYR A 646 15.74 16.25 -16.09
N SER A 647 16.91 16.09 -16.70
CA SER A 647 17.09 16.03 -18.15
C SER A 647 17.36 14.58 -18.56
N GLU A 648 16.31 13.77 -18.72
CA GLU A 648 16.37 12.52 -19.50
C GLU A 648 16.11 12.80 -20.99
#